data_AF-A0A534SGY1-F1
#
_entry.id   AF-A0A534SGY1-F1
#
_cell.length_a   1.000
_cell.length_b   1.000
_cell.length_c   1.000
_cell.angle_alpha   90.00
_cell.angle_beta   90.00
_cell.angle_gamma   90.00
#
_symmetry.space_group_name_H-M   'P 1'
#
loop_
_entity.id
_entity.type
_entity.pdbx_description
1 polymer ?
#
loop_
_entity_poly.entity_id
_entity_poly.type
_entity_poly.pdbx_seq_one_letter_code
_entity_poly.pdbx_strand_id
1 'polypeptide(L)'
;MRPGLVTCLALVVLAEPALAAPVRIFAVGNKQRLDDAVTYQTYRDKMTALMDATFPGRSNFVQAGVDDVASHLLPADPGAPANALVVFPEDVGLITAFIGSRGAAARQQTSSTLAIAGLLGPYGAQFSYYQSKFPGQPAVRVLVLALTDTFYRAFYETFRDLAVTYGVHLAASVNAAPARRVDEADDPGLVALLRDPDEPTRTYAYEAVSPLAHNTTFIFAPDGSVLVPDGNGGTLHAPAETAGAVNGSTDKAYLTPIEQPPPGQAVGLALAFGPVRDMEVLDTPVGRLAVVISKDAWMVDVNDRFAAKGATVMLQNEAFSEWAYAADPWQPDVFKEGGFANLEKEAGFLVNVNASLTGNLFEITFDGQSAILGRKGKASPGALGPQNAWIGQNPDTGFRVIAPWIEPDPGIASPALTLAERRMLLAADGAKLLPGSGVPCGGSLVVGACENGYREAVVWTDVTLPDGPTTAPVDPVRAPPPRFSPSVRVSGPEATPVAQHAPQLAAVGARVYVVWHEARAGLENVFLAVSRDGGQTFASPIRVSDNPAGTVAELFPAVAVRGNRVLVVWQEFAAGHDDRQGRIKLARLGPLGRKRGADVRVDGLDASGKWLPAIAFVGTDPVVAWVDERDAGPEGEPLEHVFAAHGRRGGTVFGPAVRVDGGAPVPLATHLDNKWAPTLAASGRSLYAAWADFRNYNWDVFLARSPDRGASWGSNVQVDDFPDFERIDERPSVAADRLGHVHVVWTDLRAREPDTNIFYARSDDSGLHFSPNRPLDDSKAGFDPDHDTPSNQWHPSLALDRSHLFVAWQDDRLGNDDVFFATSADGGATFAPSERVDDTGTGVSEQTRPRLAITGHRARRVCYVVWEDDRNGDSDIYLARRGCPD
;
A
#
# COMPACT_ATOMS: atom_id res chain seq x y z
N MET A 1 63.24 -30.18 -15.50
CA MET A 1 62.66 -29.07 -14.70
C MET A 1 61.21 -28.89 -15.11
N ARG A 2 60.26 -29.18 -14.23
CA ARG A 2 58.82 -28.90 -14.37
C ARG A 2 58.44 -27.93 -13.25
N PRO A 3 57.70 -26.84 -13.50
CA PRO A 3 57.19 -26.00 -12.42
C PRO A 3 55.86 -26.58 -11.89
N GLY A 4 55.69 -26.52 -10.58
CA GLY A 4 54.52 -27.01 -9.86
C GLY A 4 53.34 -26.04 -9.92
N LEU A 5 52.13 -26.60 -10.02
CA LEU A 5 50.87 -25.89 -9.80
C LEU A 5 50.73 -25.56 -8.31
N VAL A 6 50.49 -24.29 -8.00
CA VAL A 6 49.93 -23.85 -6.72
C VAL A 6 48.43 -23.66 -6.94
N THR A 7 47.63 -24.46 -6.23
CA THR A 7 46.17 -24.35 -6.20
C THR A 7 45.79 -23.32 -5.14
N CYS A 8 45.31 -22.14 -5.53
CA CYS A 8 44.67 -21.21 -4.60
C CYS A 8 43.27 -21.73 -4.27
N LEU A 9 43.07 -22.19 -3.03
CA LEU A 9 41.76 -22.38 -2.44
C LEU A 9 41.20 -20.98 -2.13
N ALA A 10 40.15 -20.57 -2.86
CA ALA A 10 39.33 -19.43 -2.45
C ALA A 10 38.47 -19.89 -1.26
N LEU A 11 38.77 -19.37 -0.07
CA LEU A 11 37.86 -19.44 1.07
C LEU A 11 36.67 -18.55 0.75
N VAL A 12 35.54 -19.17 0.40
CA VAL A 12 34.23 -18.51 0.47
C VAL A 12 33.94 -18.33 1.95
N VAL A 13 34.09 -17.09 2.43
CA VAL A 13 33.52 -16.69 3.72
C VAL A 13 32.01 -16.70 3.50
N LEU A 14 31.33 -17.69 4.06
CA LEU A 14 29.88 -17.64 4.23
C LEU A 14 29.62 -16.47 5.17
N ALA A 15 29.03 -15.39 4.66
CA ALA A 15 28.48 -14.36 5.51
C ALA A 15 27.45 -15.02 6.42
N GLU A 16 27.61 -14.88 7.73
CA GLU A 16 26.52 -15.20 8.66
C GLU A 16 25.31 -14.33 8.28
N PRO A 17 24.07 -14.86 8.32
CA PRO A 17 22.90 -14.03 8.10
C PRO A 17 22.96 -12.85 9.06
N ALA A 18 22.87 -11.62 8.53
CA ALA A 18 22.83 -10.41 9.34
C ALA A 18 21.68 -10.55 10.35
N LEU A 19 22.00 -10.38 11.63
CA LEU A 19 21.06 -10.58 12.72
C LEU A 19 20.02 -9.47 12.68
N ALA A 20 18.74 -9.82 12.67
CA ALA A 20 17.64 -8.88 12.75
C ALA A 20 17.86 -7.86 13.89
N ALA A 21 17.72 -6.57 13.58
CA ALA A 21 17.99 -5.49 14.51
C ALA A 21 16.71 -5.10 15.27
N PRO A 22 16.75 -4.99 16.60
CA PRO A 22 15.66 -4.38 17.34
C PRO A 22 15.61 -2.88 17.03
N VAL A 23 14.39 -2.38 16.81
CA VAL A 23 14.09 -0.97 16.57
C VAL A 23 12.98 -0.56 17.52
N ARG A 24 13.15 0.58 18.18
CA ARG A 24 12.08 1.17 18.98
C ARG A 24 11.22 2.07 18.12
N ILE A 25 9.93 1.78 18.05
CA ILE A 25 9.01 2.51 17.20
C ILE A 25 8.03 3.29 18.08
N PHE A 26 7.81 4.56 17.74
CA PHE A 26 6.85 5.44 18.38
C PHE A 26 5.80 5.90 17.37
N ALA A 27 4.53 5.86 17.79
CA ALA A 27 3.44 6.57 17.12
C ALA A 27 3.02 7.75 18.00
N VAL A 28 3.14 8.97 17.47
CA VAL A 28 2.81 10.21 18.18
C VAL A 28 1.48 10.73 17.66
N GLY A 29 0.43 10.61 18.47
CA GLY A 29 -0.86 11.23 18.22
C GLY A 29 -0.85 12.67 18.73
N ASN A 30 -0.62 13.65 17.85
CA ASN A 30 -0.60 15.06 18.22
C ASN A 30 -2.02 15.65 18.20
N LYS A 31 -2.45 16.26 19.31
CA LYS A 31 -3.63 17.12 19.31
C LYS A 31 -3.28 18.51 18.82
N GLN A 32 -3.80 18.90 17.66
CA GLN A 32 -3.59 20.24 17.15
C GLN A 32 -4.34 21.30 17.95
N ARG A 33 -3.70 22.45 18.16
CA ARG A 33 -4.31 23.62 18.82
C ARG A 33 -3.79 24.89 18.18
N LEU A 34 -4.68 25.84 17.87
CA LEU A 34 -4.28 27.16 17.37
C LEU A 34 -3.43 27.94 18.40
N ASP A 35 -3.54 27.60 19.69
CA ASP A 35 -2.71 28.14 20.78
C ASP A 35 -1.22 27.82 20.57
N ASP A 36 -0.90 26.71 19.91
CA ASP A 36 0.48 26.31 19.63
C ASP A 36 1.05 27.07 18.41
N ALA A 37 0.18 27.57 17.53
CA ALA A 37 0.53 28.33 16.33
C ALA A 37 0.61 29.86 16.55
N VAL A 38 0.94 30.32 17.77
CA VAL A 38 1.08 31.76 18.04
C VAL A 38 2.43 32.30 17.56
N THR A 39 3.51 31.58 17.83
CA THR A 39 4.87 31.90 17.41
C THR A 39 5.61 30.65 16.94
N TYR A 40 6.74 30.83 16.24
CA TYR A 40 7.65 29.72 15.94
C TYR A 40 8.09 28.96 17.20
N GLN A 41 8.36 29.69 18.29
CA GLN A 41 8.81 29.09 19.54
C GLN A 41 7.71 28.27 20.21
N THR A 42 6.45 28.75 20.26
CA THR A 42 5.35 28.00 20.89
C THR A 42 5.07 26.69 20.17
N TYR A 43 5.16 26.68 18.84
CA TYR A 43 5.02 25.45 18.06
C TYR A 43 6.17 24.48 18.35
N ARG A 44 7.41 24.98 18.36
CA ARG A 44 8.60 24.19 18.70
C ARG A 44 8.53 23.64 20.14
N ASP A 45 8.09 24.45 21.09
CA ASP A 45 7.91 24.06 22.49
C ASP A 45 6.86 22.94 22.61
N LYS A 46 5.73 23.05 21.90
CA LYS A 46 4.70 22.00 21.84
C LYS A 46 5.29 20.68 21.35
N MET A 47 5.99 20.68 20.21
CA MET A 47 6.56 19.45 19.64
C MET A 47 7.66 18.87 20.53
N THR A 48 8.50 19.73 21.14
CA THR A 48 9.53 19.29 22.10
C THR A 48 8.91 18.72 23.37
N ALA A 49 7.84 19.31 23.89
CA ALA A 49 7.14 18.85 25.09
C ALA A 49 6.44 17.49 24.88
N LEU A 50 6.01 17.18 23.65
CA LEU A 50 5.54 15.83 23.29
C LEU A 50 6.70 14.82 23.29
N MET A 51 7.86 15.23 22.81
CA MET A 51 9.05 14.39 22.73
C MET A 51 9.72 14.14 24.09
N ASP A 52 9.66 15.09 25.03
CA ASP A 52 10.43 15.02 26.27
C ASP A 52 9.59 15.43 27.50
N ALA A 53 9.38 14.46 28.41
CA ALA A 53 8.64 14.68 29.65
C ALA A 53 9.30 15.68 30.60
N THR A 54 10.59 15.94 30.45
CA THR A 54 11.37 16.89 31.26
C THR A 54 11.26 18.34 30.78
N PHE A 55 10.57 18.58 29.65
CA PHE A 55 10.40 19.91 29.09
C PHE A 55 9.79 20.90 30.10
N PRO A 56 10.42 22.07 30.36
CA PRO A 56 9.93 23.03 31.33
C PRO A 56 8.53 23.55 30.99
N GLY A 57 7.58 23.39 31.92
CA GLY A 57 6.21 23.83 31.71
C GLY A 57 5.42 22.97 30.72
N ARG A 58 5.83 21.71 30.50
CA ARG A 58 5.13 20.72 29.66
C ARG A 58 3.61 20.71 29.82
N SER A 59 3.08 20.93 31.02
CA SER A 59 1.63 20.98 31.30
C SER A 59 0.87 22.11 30.60
N ASN A 60 1.56 23.10 30.01
CA ASN A 60 0.94 24.13 29.17
C ASN A 60 0.73 23.65 27.72
N PHE A 61 1.45 22.61 27.34
CA PHE A 61 1.53 22.10 25.97
C PHE A 61 0.89 20.74 25.81
N VAL A 62 1.09 19.83 26.77
CA VAL A 62 0.72 18.43 26.66
C VAL A 62 -0.27 18.03 27.74
N GLN A 63 -1.26 17.24 27.36
CA GLN A 63 -2.28 16.68 28.24
C GLN A 63 -1.66 15.83 29.35
N ALA A 64 -2.30 15.82 30.52
CA ALA A 64 -1.84 15.01 31.65
C ALA A 64 -1.88 13.51 31.32
N GLY A 65 -0.83 12.78 31.68
CA GLY A 65 -0.75 11.33 31.49
C GLY A 65 -0.31 10.88 30.09
N VAL A 66 0.02 11.80 29.19
CA VAL A 66 0.67 11.49 27.92
C VAL A 66 2.12 11.14 28.18
N ASP A 67 2.54 9.99 27.67
CA ASP A 67 3.94 9.53 27.70
C ASP A 67 4.84 10.44 26.83
N ASP A 68 6.13 10.19 26.78
CA ASP A 68 7.08 10.92 25.94
C ASP A 68 7.97 9.97 25.12
N VAL A 69 8.87 10.52 24.30
CA VAL A 69 9.81 9.71 23.50
C VAL A 69 11.15 9.58 24.24
N ALA A 70 11.68 10.69 24.74
CA ALA A 70 13.03 10.82 25.27
C ALA A 70 13.29 9.89 26.47
N SER A 71 12.31 9.69 27.34
CA SER A 71 12.43 8.78 28.49
C SER A 71 12.62 7.31 28.12
N HIS A 72 12.25 6.93 26.88
CA HIS A 72 12.39 5.57 26.33
C HIS A 72 13.51 5.47 25.31
N LEU A 73 14.47 6.39 25.28
CA LEU A 73 15.66 6.32 24.43
C LEU A 73 16.92 6.16 25.27
N LEU A 74 18.02 5.71 24.64
CA LEU A 74 19.33 5.80 25.27
C LEU A 74 19.74 7.28 25.45
N PRO A 75 20.33 7.67 26.60
CA PRO A 75 20.70 6.84 27.75
C PRO A 75 19.63 6.76 28.86
N ALA A 76 18.46 7.37 28.69
CA ALA A 76 17.40 7.42 29.70
C ALA A 76 16.83 6.02 30.04
N ASP A 77 16.58 5.20 29.02
CA ASP A 77 16.30 3.77 29.14
C ASP A 77 17.50 2.94 28.66
N PRO A 78 18.30 2.35 29.57
CA PRO A 78 19.43 1.47 29.22
C PRO A 78 19.03 0.18 28.48
N GLY A 79 17.74 -0.19 28.48
CA GLY A 79 17.21 -1.33 27.74
C GLY A 79 16.76 -0.98 26.32
N ALA A 80 16.77 0.31 25.93
CA ALA A 80 16.33 0.74 24.62
C ALA A 80 17.28 0.25 23.50
N PRO A 81 16.73 -0.16 22.33
CA PRO A 81 17.50 -0.35 21.12
C PRO A 81 18.25 0.92 20.69
N ALA A 82 19.34 0.74 19.92
CA ALA A 82 20.13 1.87 19.42
C ALA A 82 19.41 2.68 18.33
N ASN A 83 18.55 2.01 17.54
CA ASN A 83 17.79 2.63 16.47
C ASN A 83 16.36 2.88 16.93
N ALA A 84 15.87 4.09 16.69
CA ALA A 84 14.48 4.45 16.96
C ALA A 84 13.85 5.20 15.78
N LEU A 85 12.56 4.96 15.59
CA LEU A 85 11.70 5.57 14.58
C LEU A 85 10.52 6.25 15.28
N VAL A 86 10.33 7.54 15.02
CA VAL A 86 9.24 8.34 15.58
C VAL A 86 8.35 8.83 14.46
N VAL A 87 7.06 8.50 14.50
CA VAL A 87 6.10 8.87 13.45
C VAL A 87 5.08 9.86 14.00
N PHE A 88 5.00 11.03 13.37
CA PHE A 88 3.99 12.06 13.61
C PHE A 88 2.87 12.00 12.56
N PRO A 89 1.72 12.63 12.81
CA PRO A 89 0.59 12.57 11.88
C PRO A 89 0.78 13.36 10.58
N GLU A 90 -0.09 13.08 9.61
CA GLU A 90 -0.11 13.64 8.24
C GLU A 90 -0.08 15.17 8.16
N ASP A 91 -0.73 15.85 9.10
CA ASP A 91 -0.88 17.31 9.00
C ASP A 91 -0.41 18.00 10.27
N VAL A 92 0.62 17.45 10.94
CA VAL A 92 1.24 18.08 12.11
C VAL A 92 1.78 19.49 11.79
N GLY A 93 2.16 19.73 10.54
CA GLY A 93 2.56 21.05 10.03
C GLY A 93 1.40 22.00 9.69
N LEU A 94 0.15 21.54 9.57
CA LEU A 94 -0.98 22.32 9.04
C LEU A 94 -1.21 23.65 9.78
N ILE A 95 -1.21 23.61 11.11
CA ILE A 95 -1.46 24.81 11.94
C ILE A 95 -0.36 25.87 11.82
N THR A 96 0.83 25.52 11.32
CA THR A 96 1.95 26.46 11.21
C THR A 96 1.69 27.56 10.18
N ALA A 97 0.73 27.36 9.26
CA ALA A 97 0.25 28.40 8.34
C ALA A 97 -0.28 29.64 9.07
N PHE A 98 -0.70 29.48 10.32
CA PHE A 98 -1.26 30.53 11.15
C PHE A 98 -0.24 31.15 12.09
N ILE A 99 1.07 30.88 11.98
CA ILE A 99 2.07 31.44 12.90
C ILE A 99 2.20 32.96 12.77
N GLY A 100 2.49 33.60 13.92
CA GLY A 100 3.05 34.94 13.93
C GLY A 100 2.04 36.07 13.72
N SER A 101 2.57 37.25 13.44
CA SER A 101 1.84 38.49 13.17
C SER A 101 1.03 38.39 11.87
N ARG A 102 1.54 37.67 10.87
CA ARG A 102 0.81 37.41 9.62
C ARG A 102 -0.40 36.50 9.82
N GLY A 103 -0.31 35.48 10.66
CA GLY A 103 -1.43 34.58 10.96
C GLY A 103 -2.41 35.09 12.03
N ALA A 104 -2.11 36.21 12.71
CA ALA A 104 -2.85 36.64 13.89
C ALA A 104 -4.36 36.86 13.66
N ALA A 105 -4.74 37.48 12.55
CA ALA A 105 -6.15 37.69 12.20
C ALA A 105 -6.86 36.39 11.78
N ALA A 106 -6.12 35.46 11.16
CA ALA A 106 -6.64 34.16 10.73
C ALA A 106 -6.97 33.26 11.93
N ARG A 107 -6.14 33.27 12.98
CA ARG A 107 -6.41 32.54 14.24
C ARG A 107 -7.70 32.96 14.96
N GLN A 108 -8.22 34.16 14.68
CA GLN A 108 -9.44 34.71 15.29
C GLN A 108 -10.71 34.46 14.47
N GLN A 109 -10.60 33.75 13.35
CA GLN A 109 -11.75 33.43 12.51
C GLN A 109 -12.57 32.27 13.10
N THR A 110 -13.81 32.14 12.64
CA THR A 110 -14.74 31.10 13.08
C THR A 110 -14.82 29.92 12.12
N SER A 111 -14.14 29.99 10.97
CA SER A 111 -14.06 28.89 10.01
C SER A 111 -12.71 28.83 9.31
N SER A 112 -12.33 27.63 8.86
CA SER A 112 -11.11 27.37 8.12
C SER A 112 -11.05 28.19 6.83
N THR A 113 -12.18 28.35 6.13
CA THR A 113 -12.28 29.14 4.89
C THR A 113 -11.94 30.60 5.14
N LEU A 114 -12.49 31.20 6.20
CA LEU A 114 -12.20 32.59 6.56
C LEU A 114 -10.76 32.75 7.06
N ALA A 115 -10.25 31.75 7.79
CA ALA A 115 -8.88 31.75 8.28
C ALA A 115 -7.88 31.74 7.10
N ILE A 116 -8.05 30.84 6.13
CA ILE A 116 -7.21 30.74 4.93
C ILE A 116 -7.31 32.03 4.10
N ALA A 117 -8.51 32.56 3.86
CA ALA A 117 -8.70 33.82 3.15
C ALA A 117 -8.00 35.00 3.86
N GLY A 118 -7.99 34.99 5.19
CA GLY A 118 -7.33 35.98 6.03
C GLY A 118 -5.81 36.06 5.85
N LEU A 119 -5.17 35.01 5.31
CA LEU A 119 -3.72 34.97 5.05
C LEU A 119 -3.32 35.70 3.76
N LEU A 120 -4.23 35.88 2.78
CA LEU A 120 -3.92 36.48 1.48
C LEU A 120 -3.38 37.91 1.59
N GLY A 121 -3.90 38.70 2.53
CA GLY A 121 -3.45 40.08 2.75
C GLY A 121 -2.02 40.14 3.31
N PRO A 122 -1.77 39.53 4.50
CA PRO A 122 -0.44 39.52 5.13
C PRO A 122 0.68 38.91 4.29
N TYR A 123 0.37 37.98 3.40
CA TYR A 123 1.32 37.33 2.48
C TYR A 123 1.32 37.94 1.06
N GLY A 124 0.70 39.10 0.83
CA GLY A 124 0.49 39.65 -0.51
C GLY A 124 1.77 39.88 -1.34
N ALA A 125 2.89 40.22 -0.68
CA ALA A 125 4.18 40.40 -1.37
C ALA A 125 4.75 39.07 -1.88
N GLN A 126 4.73 38.03 -1.03
CA GLN A 126 5.17 36.68 -1.36
C GLN A 126 4.23 36.04 -2.39
N PHE A 127 2.92 36.27 -2.25
CA PHE A 127 1.91 35.84 -3.22
C PHE A 127 2.21 36.41 -4.60
N SER A 128 2.44 37.72 -4.71
CA SER A 128 2.77 38.39 -5.98
C SER A 128 4.07 37.87 -6.59
N TYR A 129 5.05 37.57 -5.74
CA TYR A 129 6.31 36.96 -6.13
C TYR A 129 6.10 35.57 -6.76
N TYR A 130 5.39 34.67 -6.08
CA TYR A 130 5.16 33.32 -6.60
C TYR A 130 4.19 33.29 -7.77
N GLN A 131 3.22 34.19 -7.85
CA GLN A 131 2.39 34.35 -9.04
C GLN A 131 3.21 34.75 -10.27
N SER A 132 4.27 35.54 -10.07
CA SER A 132 5.20 35.93 -11.15
C SER A 132 6.18 34.81 -11.49
N LYS A 133 6.69 34.09 -10.47
CA LYS A 133 7.63 32.98 -10.64
C LYS A 133 6.97 31.76 -11.30
N PHE A 134 5.73 31.48 -10.93
CA PHE A 134 4.95 30.32 -11.36
C PHE A 134 3.57 30.78 -11.87
N PRO A 135 3.50 31.34 -13.09
CA PRO A 135 2.24 31.83 -13.64
C PRO A 135 1.24 30.69 -13.88
N GLY A 136 -0.05 31.00 -13.73
CA GLY A 136 -1.15 30.07 -14.06
C GLY A 136 -1.57 29.11 -12.93
N GLN A 137 -0.94 29.19 -11.75
CA GLN A 137 -1.32 28.37 -10.60
C GLN A 137 -2.64 28.83 -9.94
N PRO A 138 -3.43 27.91 -9.34
CA PRO A 138 -4.60 28.26 -8.53
C PRO A 138 -4.22 29.20 -7.37
N ALA A 139 -5.10 30.14 -7.04
CA ALA A 139 -4.79 31.17 -6.03
C ALA A 139 -4.46 30.57 -4.65
N VAL A 140 -5.18 29.54 -4.19
CA VAL A 140 -4.89 28.90 -2.90
C VAL A 140 -3.53 28.19 -2.94
N ARG A 141 -3.17 27.53 -4.05
CA ARG A 141 -1.83 26.94 -4.21
C ARG A 141 -0.73 28.01 -4.16
N VAL A 142 -0.92 29.17 -4.80
CA VAL A 142 0.03 30.30 -4.69
C VAL A 142 0.14 30.81 -3.26
N LEU A 143 -0.94 30.79 -2.48
CA LEU A 143 -0.88 31.10 -1.04
C LEU A 143 -0.05 30.05 -0.27
N VAL A 144 -0.19 28.76 -0.56
CA VAL A 144 0.67 27.70 0.02
C VAL A 144 2.14 27.95 -0.33
N LEU A 145 2.46 28.34 -1.57
CA LEU A 145 3.81 28.74 -1.95
C LEU A 145 4.29 29.98 -1.19
N ALA A 146 3.43 30.98 -0.99
CA ALA A 146 3.74 32.18 -0.23
C ALA A 146 4.07 31.90 1.25
N LEU A 147 3.55 30.79 1.80
CA LEU A 147 3.81 30.31 3.15
C LEU A 147 5.12 29.52 3.30
N THR A 148 5.86 29.26 2.21
CA THR A 148 7.07 28.40 2.22
C THR A 148 8.07 28.76 3.33
N ASP A 149 8.43 30.03 3.50
CA ASP A 149 9.38 30.43 4.55
C ASP A 149 8.85 30.13 5.96
N THR A 150 7.55 30.35 6.18
CA THR A 150 6.88 30.03 7.46
C THR A 150 6.87 28.53 7.71
N PHE A 151 6.50 27.72 6.71
CA PHE A 151 6.47 26.26 6.84
C PHE A 151 7.86 25.70 7.13
N TYR A 152 8.88 26.07 6.38
CA TYR A 152 10.21 25.48 6.59
C TYR A 152 10.85 25.90 7.93
N ARG A 153 10.59 27.11 8.43
CA ARG A 153 11.04 27.52 9.77
C ARG A 153 10.30 26.80 10.89
N ALA A 154 8.98 26.74 10.78
CA ALA A 154 8.14 26.20 11.86
C ALA A 154 8.21 24.67 11.90
N PHE A 155 8.05 24.03 10.74
CA PHE A 155 7.99 22.58 10.60
C PHE A 155 9.37 21.99 10.36
N TYR A 156 10.02 22.28 9.23
CA TYR A 156 11.26 21.60 8.83
C TYR A 156 12.38 21.78 9.85
N GLU A 157 12.67 23.02 10.30
CA GLU A 157 13.73 23.24 11.31
C GLU A 157 13.39 22.55 12.63
N THR A 158 12.12 22.56 13.07
CA THR A 158 11.72 21.93 14.34
C THR A 158 11.93 20.42 14.29
N PHE A 159 11.38 19.73 13.28
CA PHE A 159 11.48 18.28 13.20
C PHE A 159 12.89 17.79 12.87
N ARG A 160 13.66 18.55 12.08
CA ARG A 160 15.10 18.35 11.93
C ARG A 160 15.84 18.42 13.27
N ASP A 161 15.60 19.47 14.03
CA ASP A 161 16.30 19.68 15.30
C ASP A 161 15.88 18.62 16.34
N LEU A 162 14.62 18.16 16.34
CA LEU A 162 14.16 17.04 17.18
C LEU A 162 14.87 15.73 16.80
N ALA A 163 14.95 15.39 15.51
CA ALA A 163 15.65 14.19 15.03
C ALA A 163 17.12 14.18 15.49
N VAL A 164 17.81 15.32 15.37
CA VAL A 164 19.19 15.50 15.82
C VAL A 164 19.32 15.41 17.34
N THR A 165 18.43 16.10 18.07
CA THR A 165 18.50 16.19 19.53
C THR A 165 18.33 14.82 20.19
N TYR A 166 17.42 14.00 19.67
CA TYR A 166 17.11 12.69 20.23
C TYR A 166 17.79 11.53 19.50
N GLY A 167 18.51 11.79 18.41
CA GLY A 167 19.25 10.76 17.65
C GLY A 167 18.33 9.74 17.00
N VAL A 168 17.17 10.16 16.49
CA VAL A 168 16.12 9.27 15.96
C VAL A 168 15.87 9.49 14.47
N HIS A 169 15.35 8.46 13.79
CA HIS A 169 14.65 8.67 12.53
C HIS A 169 13.26 9.22 12.86
N LEU A 170 12.83 10.27 12.17
CA LEU A 170 11.57 10.95 12.48
C LEU A 170 10.79 11.20 11.19
N ALA A 171 9.55 10.70 11.12
CA ALA A 171 8.62 11.01 10.05
C ALA A 171 7.60 12.05 10.51
N ALA A 172 7.43 13.12 9.75
CA ALA A 172 6.41 14.15 9.99
C ALA A 172 5.95 14.73 8.66
N SER A 173 4.77 15.31 8.63
CA SER A 173 4.13 15.69 7.37
C SER A 173 3.57 17.11 7.38
N VAL A 174 3.59 17.76 6.21
CA VAL A 174 3.21 19.17 5.99
C VAL A 174 2.72 19.40 4.56
N ASN A 175 1.86 20.41 4.39
CA ASN A 175 1.48 20.92 3.07
C ASN A 175 2.50 21.94 2.55
N ALA A 176 3.42 21.52 1.69
CA ALA A 176 4.49 22.38 1.18
C ALA A 176 4.95 21.99 -0.23
N ALA A 177 5.54 22.95 -0.95
CA ALA A 177 6.36 22.64 -2.11
C ALA A 177 7.82 22.37 -1.67
N PRO A 178 8.59 21.61 -2.46
CA PRO A 178 10.04 21.57 -2.31
C PRO A 178 10.64 22.98 -2.28
N ALA A 179 11.57 23.21 -1.36
CA ALA A 179 12.19 24.52 -1.18
C ALA A 179 13.69 24.43 -0.99
N ARG A 180 14.38 25.54 -1.22
CA ARG A 180 15.80 25.69 -0.93
C ARG A 180 16.02 26.86 0.02
N ARG A 181 17.09 26.78 0.80
CA ARG A 181 17.57 27.92 1.57
C ARG A 181 18.23 28.94 0.64
N VAL A 182 17.96 30.22 0.86
CA VAL A 182 18.60 31.37 0.22
C VAL A 182 19.22 32.22 1.32
N ASP A 183 20.53 32.45 1.24
CA ASP A 183 21.25 33.29 2.21
C ASP A 183 21.29 34.76 1.76
N GLU A 184 21.25 35.66 2.74
CA GLU A 184 21.26 37.13 2.51
C GLU A 184 22.56 37.60 1.87
N ALA A 185 23.64 36.83 2.03
CA ALA A 185 24.92 37.08 1.34
C ALA A 185 24.83 36.87 -0.18
N ASP A 186 23.92 36.00 -0.63
CA ASP A 186 23.75 35.64 -2.05
C ASP A 186 22.65 36.48 -2.71
N ASP A 187 21.51 36.65 -2.03
CA ASP A 187 20.39 37.47 -2.52
C ASP A 187 19.67 38.21 -1.37
N PRO A 188 20.19 39.38 -0.96
CA PRO A 188 19.60 40.14 0.14
C PRO A 188 18.20 40.67 -0.19
N GLY A 189 17.90 40.91 -1.48
CA GLY A 189 16.59 41.38 -1.91
C GLY A 189 15.52 40.30 -1.76
N LEU A 190 15.85 39.08 -2.18
CA LEU A 190 14.94 37.94 -2.04
C LEU A 190 14.74 37.53 -0.58
N VAL A 191 15.81 37.52 0.23
CA VAL A 191 15.67 37.27 1.68
C VAL A 191 14.80 38.32 2.34
N ALA A 192 15.01 39.61 2.05
CA ALA A 192 14.15 40.68 2.59
C ALA A 192 12.68 40.56 2.16
N LEU A 193 12.41 40.02 0.97
CA LEU A 193 11.06 39.79 0.46
C LEU A 193 10.39 38.58 1.14
N LEU A 194 11.09 37.45 1.26
CA LEU A 194 10.50 36.20 1.73
C LEU A 194 10.47 36.09 3.25
N ARG A 195 11.50 36.59 3.94
CA ARG A 195 11.68 36.44 5.39
C ARG A 195 10.44 36.87 6.16
N ASP A 196 10.08 36.04 7.14
CA ASP A 196 9.03 36.37 8.09
C ASP A 196 9.39 37.60 8.96
N PRO A 197 8.49 38.59 9.10
CA PRO A 197 8.75 39.79 9.88
C PRO A 197 8.97 39.54 11.38
N ASP A 198 8.53 38.40 11.91
CA ASP A 198 8.65 38.08 13.33
C ASP A 198 10.05 37.55 13.71
N GLU A 199 10.89 37.18 12.73
CA GLU A 199 12.29 36.83 12.92
C GLU A 199 13.24 37.74 12.11
N PRO A 200 13.25 39.08 12.35
CA PRO A 200 13.90 40.05 11.48
C PRO A 200 15.43 39.93 11.45
N THR A 201 16.03 39.18 12.37
CA THR A 201 17.48 38.96 12.48
C THR A 201 17.97 37.76 11.68
N ARG A 202 17.08 36.95 11.10
CA ARG A 202 17.49 35.77 10.30
C ARG A 202 18.14 36.23 8.99
N THR A 203 19.32 35.73 8.70
CA THR A 203 20.11 36.10 7.50
C THR A 203 19.84 35.20 6.31
N TYR A 204 18.70 34.51 6.28
CA TYR A 204 18.30 33.61 5.20
C TYR A 204 16.77 33.47 5.17
N ALA A 205 16.25 32.97 4.06
CA ALA A 205 14.84 32.58 3.88
C ALA A 205 14.73 31.29 3.05
N TYR A 206 13.57 30.63 3.09
CA TYR A 206 13.27 29.50 2.21
C TYR A 206 12.43 29.94 1.01
N GLU A 207 12.85 29.49 -0.17
CA GLU A 207 12.21 29.77 -1.45
C GLU A 207 11.74 28.46 -2.09
N ALA A 208 10.46 28.38 -2.46
CA ALA A 208 9.94 27.22 -3.18
C ALA A 208 10.62 27.12 -4.55
N VAL A 209 11.04 25.91 -4.90
CA VAL A 209 11.70 25.60 -6.18
C VAL A 209 10.76 24.93 -7.18
N SER A 210 9.55 24.58 -6.75
CA SER A 210 8.49 23.99 -7.57
C SER A 210 7.18 24.78 -7.42
N PRO A 211 6.33 24.85 -8.46
CA PRO A 211 4.97 25.35 -8.34
C PRO A 211 4.02 24.37 -7.64
N LEU A 212 4.42 23.10 -7.51
CA LEU A 212 3.60 22.02 -6.98
C LEU A 212 3.80 21.92 -5.47
N ALA A 213 2.77 22.30 -4.72
CA ALA A 213 2.71 22.10 -3.29
C ALA A 213 1.92 20.82 -2.99
N HIS A 214 2.53 19.90 -2.26
CA HIS A 214 1.97 18.58 -1.95
C HIS A 214 1.63 18.50 -0.46
N ASN A 215 0.74 17.58 -0.11
CA ASN A 215 0.75 16.98 1.22
C ASN A 215 1.90 15.97 1.23
N THR A 216 2.92 16.22 2.05
CA THR A 216 4.20 15.54 1.91
C THR A 216 4.79 15.16 3.25
N THR A 217 5.37 13.96 3.31
CA THR A 217 6.05 13.43 4.49
C THR A 217 7.55 13.62 4.35
N PHE A 218 8.17 14.11 5.40
CA PHE A 218 9.62 14.23 5.56
C PHE A 218 10.09 13.18 6.56
N ILE A 219 11.04 12.35 6.15
CA ILE A 219 11.75 11.41 7.01
C ILE A 219 13.13 12.00 7.31
N PHE A 220 13.28 12.51 8.51
CA PHE A 220 14.53 13.05 9.03
C PHE A 220 15.41 11.92 9.55
N ALA A 221 16.69 11.92 9.16
CA ALA A 221 17.70 11.05 9.76
C ALA A 221 18.26 11.68 11.05
N PRO A 222 18.94 10.89 11.92
CA PRO A 222 19.55 11.39 13.15
C PRO A 222 20.58 12.52 12.97
N ASP A 223 21.10 12.73 11.76
CA ASP A 223 22.01 13.84 11.44
C ASP A 223 21.28 15.13 10.99
N GLY A 224 19.94 15.07 10.90
CA GLY A 224 19.08 16.18 10.50
C GLY A 224 18.92 16.37 8.99
N SER A 225 19.45 15.46 8.18
CA SER A 225 19.12 15.39 6.74
C SER A 225 17.73 14.81 6.54
N VAL A 226 17.11 15.13 5.39
CA VAL A 226 15.84 14.50 4.96
C VAL A 226 16.17 13.42 3.96
N LEU A 227 15.70 12.20 4.22
CA LEU A 227 15.86 11.06 3.34
C LEU A 227 14.86 11.16 2.19
N VAL A 228 15.34 11.17 0.95
CA VAL A 228 14.49 11.27 -0.23
C VAL A 228 14.86 10.20 -1.27
N PRO A 229 13.94 9.80 -2.15
CA PRO A 229 14.24 8.82 -3.18
C PRO A 229 15.28 9.35 -4.19
N ASP A 230 16.16 8.48 -4.68
CA ASP A 230 17.09 8.79 -5.78
C ASP A 230 16.49 8.52 -7.17
N GLY A 231 15.27 7.94 -7.21
CA GLY A 231 14.56 7.54 -8.42
C GLY A 231 14.98 6.19 -9.02
N ASN A 232 15.89 5.45 -8.39
CA ASN A 232 16.41 4.14 -8.81
C ASN A 232 16.34 3.09 -7.67
N GLY A 233 15.50 3.30 -6.66
CA GLY A 233 15.37 2.44 -5.48
C GLY A 233 16.39 2.71 -4.37
N GLY A 234 17.18 3.78 -4.48
CA GLY A 234 18.12 4.26 -3.46
C GLY A 234 17.59 5.47 -2.68
N THR A 235 18.39 5.94 -1.74
CA THR A 235 18.06 7.05 -0.83
C THR A 235 19.16 8.10 -0.85
N LEU A 236 18.78 9.38 -0.89
CA LEU A 236 19.64 10.56 -0.82
C LEU A 236 19.37 11.36 0.45
N HIS A 237 20.39 12.07 0.91
CA HIS A 237 20.33 12.99 2.05
C HIS A 237 20.18 14.43 1.57
N ALA A 238 18.95 14.95 1.60
CA ALA A 238 18.67 16.35 1.33
C ALA A 238 19.02 17.24 2.54
N PRO A 239 19.52 18.47 2.32
CA PRO A 239 19.77 19.12 1.03
C PRO A 239 21.14 18.81 0.38
N ALA A 240 22.01 18.06 1.06
CA ALA A 240 23.41 17.90 0.67
C ALA A 240 23.58 17.20 -0.70
N GLU A 241 22.73 16.22 -0.98
CA GLU A 241 22.81 15.39 -2.20
C GLU A 241 21.76 15.77 -3.26
N THR A 242 20.96 16.80 -2.99
CA THR A 242 19.83 17.27 -3.83
C THR A 242 20.05 18.69 -4.34
N ALA A 243 21.31 19.09 -4.50
CA ALA A 243 21.71 20.41 -4.98
C ALA A 243 21.10 21.57 -4.16
N GLY A 244 20.93 21.38 -2.85
CA GLY A 244 20.40 22.40 -1.95
C GLY A 244 18.87 22.40 -1.77
N ALA A 245 18.14 21.64 -2.59
CA ALA A 245 16.68 21.52 -2.46
C ALA A 245 16.32 20.53 -1.35
N VAL A 246 15.39 20.90 -0.49
CA VAL A 246 14.80 20.00 0.49
C VAL A 246 13.46 19.55 -0.10
N ASN A 247 13.41 18.30 -0.54
CA ASN A 247 12.21 17.66 -1.05
C ASN A 247 11.55 16.83 0.06
N GLY A 248 10.26 16.54 -0.11
CA GLY A 248 9.61 15.50 0.68
C GLY A 248 10.17 14.11 0.37
N SER A 249 10.05 13.21 1.33
CA SER A 249 10.36 11.79 1.20
C SER A 249 9.29 11.05 0.37
N THR A 250 8.03 11.46 0.52
CA THR A 250 6.89 10.93 -0.23
C THR A 250 5.79 11.98 -0.29
N ASP A 251 5.22 12.18 -1.47
CA ASP A 251 4.09 13.07 -1.71
C ASP A 251 2.81 12.25 -1.83
N LYS A 252 1.72 12.71 -1.19
CA LYS A 252 0.43 12.03 -1.18
C LYS A 252 -0.12 11.89 -2.59
N ALA A 253 -0.47 10.67 -2.98
CA ALA A 253 -0.98 10.39 -4.32
C ALA A 253 -2.49 10.59 -4.38
N TYR A 254 -3.25 10.04 -3.43
CA TYR A 254 -4.71 10.06 -3.46
C TYR A 254 -5.28 11.15 -2.55
N LEU A 255 -5.54 12.31 -3.14
CA LEU A 255 -6.12 13.45 -2.42
C LEU A 255 -7.61 13.26 -2.11
N THR A 256 -8.01 13.75 -0.93
CA THR A 256 -9.40 13.88 -0.50
C THR A 256 -10.05 15.13 -1.11
N PRO A 257 -11.39 15.26 -1.12
CA PRO A 257 -12.08 16.42 -1.69
C PRO A 257 -11.70 17.77 -1.06
N ILE A 258 -11.23 17.80 0.19
CA ILE A 258 -10.77 19.04 0.85
C ILE A 258 -9.37 19.47 0.37
N GLU A 259 -8.53 18.51 0.00
CA GLU A 259 -7.18 18.74 -0.53
C GLU A 259 -7.23 19.13 -2.01
N GLN A 260 -8.13 18.50 -2.77
CA GLN A 260 -8.42 18.80 -4.17
C GLN A 260 -9.90 19.20 -4.36
N PRO A 261 -10.24 20.49 -4.26
CA PRO A 261 -11.60 20.93 -4.49
C PRO A 261 -12.03 20.63 -5.94
N PRO A 262 -13.23 20.08 -6.17
CA PRO A 262 -13.75 19.84 -7.51
C PRO A 262 -13.76 21.12 -8.37
N PRO A 263 -13.60 21.01 -9.71
CA PRO A 263 -13.69 22.16 -10.59
C PRO A 263 -14.98 22.97 -10.36
N GLY A 264 -14.82 24.26 -10.03
CA GLY A 264 -15.93 25.18 -9.75
C GLY A 264 -16.30 25.32 -8.26
N GLN A 265 -15.69 24.57 -7.35
CA GLN A 265 -15.75 24.81 -5.91
C GLN A 265 -14.53 25.60 -5.45
N ALA A 266 -14.76 26.64 -4.64
CA ALA A 266 -13.72 27.60 -4.23
C ALA A 266 -13.05 27.28 -2.89
N VAL A 267 -13.38 26.14 -2.26
CA VAL A 267 -13.03 25.85 -0.87
C VAL A 267 -12.24 24.54 -0.80
N GLY A 268 -10.93 24.65 -0.55
CA GLY A 268 -9.98 23.54 -0.43
C GLY A 268 -8.54 24.02 -0.63
N LEU A 269 -7.54 23.18 -0.31
CA LEU A 269 -6.11 23.56 -0.33
C LEU A 269 -5.50 23.62 -1.74
N ALA A 270 -6.15 22.99 -2.73
CA ALA A 270 -5.68 22.90 -4.12
C ALA A 270 -4.24 22.35 -4.22
N LEU A 271 -3.96 21.28 -3.47
CA LEU A 271 -2.66 20.61 -3.48
C LEU A 271 -2.42 19.92 -4.83
N ALA A 272 -1.16 19.60 -5.10
CA ALA A 272 -0.74 18.82 -6.25
C ALA A 272 -0.70 17.33 -5.90
N PHE A 273 -0.98 16.48 -6.88
CA PHE A 273 -0.94 15.02 -6.76
C PHE A 273 0.51 14.54 -6.77
N GLY A 274 0.88 13.69 -5.81
CA GLY A 274 2.09 12.88 -5.91
C GLY A 274 1.89 11.79 -6.97
N PRO A 275 2.80 11.61 -7.94
CA PRO A 275 2.74 10.47 -8.83
C PRO A 275 2.92 9.17 -8.04
N VAL A 276 1.99 8.21 -8.17
CA VAL A 276 2.10 6.87 -7.56
C VAL A 276 3.45 6.21 -7.93
N ARG A 277 3.94 6.47 -9.15
CA ARG A 277 5.24 6.02 -9.62
C ARG A 277 6.42 6.51 -8.78
N ASP A 278 6.38 7.75 -8.31
CA ASP A 278 7.49 8.36 -7.56
C ASP A 278 7.44 8.01 -6.06
N MET A 279 6.44 7.23 -5.62
CA MET A 279 6.42 6.63 -4.28
C MET A 279 7.42 5.46 -4.23
N GLU A 280 8.47 5.64 -3.45
CA GLU A 280 9.62 4.73 -3.35
C GLU A 280 9.83 4.23 -1.92
N VAL A 281 10.47 3.07 -1.80
CA VAL A 281 10.86 2.50 -0.51
C VAL A 281 12.22 3.08 -0.10
N LEU A 282 12.30 3.67 1.08
CA LEU A 282 13.56 4.17 1.62
C LEU A 282 14.25 3.09 2.46
N ASP A 283 15.50 2.78 2.13
CA ASP A 283 16.29 1.80 2.86
C ASP A 283 17.02 2.48 4.04
N THR A 284 16.69 2.08 5.27
CA THR A 284 17.15 2.77 6.48
C THR A 284 17.52 1.77 7.59
N PRO A 285 18.33 2.18 8.59
CA PRO A 285 18.59 1.37 9.78
C PRO A 285 17.36 1.05 10.64
N VAL A 286 16.21 1.68 10.37
CA VAL A 286 14.93 1.43 11.03
C VAL A 286 13.94 0.65 10.16
N GLY A 287 14.45 0.00 9.11
CA GLY A 287 13.69 -0.82 8.16
C GLY A 287 13.60 -0.20 6.78
N ARG A 288 12.99 -0.95 5.87
CA ARG A 288 12.65 -0.50 4.51
C ARG A 288 11.28 0.17 4.55
N LEU A 289 11.27 1.50 4.55
CA LEU A 289 10.11 2.33 4.88
C LEU A 289 9.27 2.62 3.64
N ALA A 290 7.97 2.33 3.73
CA ALA A 290 6.94 2.80 2.80
C ALA A 290 6.06 3.82 3.51
N VAL A 291 5.74 4.95 2.86
CA VAL A 291 4.87 5.98 3.43
C VAL A 291 3.54 5.98 2.69
N VAL A 292 2.45 5.82 3.44
CA VAL A 292 1.08 5.94 2.96
C VAL A 292 0.41 7.08 3.71
N ILE A 293 0.23 8.22 3.06
CA ILE A 293 -0.34 9.40 3.71
C ILE A 293 -1.87 9.29 3.65
N SER A 294 -2.45 8.98 4.80
CA SER A 294 -3.89 8.74 4.99
C SER A 294 -4.51 7.90 3.89
N LYS A 295 -5.33 8.50 3.00
CA LYS A 295 -6.06 7.81 1.93
C LYS A 295 -5.20 6.86 1.09
N ASP A 296 -3.90 7.13 0.90
CA ASP A 296 -2.98 6.23 0.21
C ASP A 296 -2.93 4.81 0.82
N ALA A 297 -3.21 4.68 2.12
CA ALA A 297 -3.19 3.39 2.83
C ALA A 297 -4.25 2.41 2.31
N TRP A 298 -5.26 2.88 1.58
CA TRP A 298 -6.30 2.05 0.97
C TRP A 298 -6.06 1.79 -0.52
N MET A 299 -5.03 2.38 -1.13
CA MET A 299 -4.91 2.42 -2.59
C MET A 299 -4.16 1.20 -3.11
N VAL A 300 -4.82 0.47 -4.01
CA VAL A 300 -4.38 -0.86 -4.47
C VAL A 300 -3.02 -0.81 -5.18
N ASP A 301 -2.87 0.13 -6.11
CA ASP A 301 -1.66 0.37 -6.91
C ASP A 301 -0.47 0.80 -6.05
N VAL A 302 -0.70 1.69 -5.07
CA VAL A 302 0.30 2.14 -4.09
C VAL A 302 0.84 0.97 -3.28
N ASN A 303 -0.03 0.19 -2.65
CA ASN A 303 0.37 -0.91 -1.75
C ASN A 303 1.04 -2.06 -2.52
N ASP A 304 0.53 -2.42 -3.71
CA ASP A 304 1.15 -3.44 -4.57
C ASP A 304 2.57 -3.04 -4.98
N ARG A 305 2.81 -1.76 -5.27
CA ARG A 305 4.15 -1.24 -5.62
C ARG A 305 5.09 -1.27 -4.43
N PHE A 306 4.65 -0.86 -3.24
CA PHE A 306 5.48 -0.94 -2.04
C PHE A 306 5.86 -2.39 -1.69
N ALA A 307 4.91 -3.33 -1.84
CA ALA A 307 5.20 -4.74 -1.69
C ALA A 307 6.21 -5.24 -2.74
N ALA A 308 6.06 -4.82 -4.01
CA ALA A 308 6.99 -5.14 -5.09
C ALA A 308 8.41 -4.61 -4.87
N LYS A 309 8.51 -3.41 -4.29
CA LYS A 309 9.77 -2.73 -3.95
C LYS A 309 10.36 -3.23 -2.62
N GLY A 310 9.66 -4.13 -1.93
CA GLY A 310 10.15 -4.85 -0.74
C GLY A 310 10.14 -4.02 0.54
N ALA A 311 9.12 -3.18 0.74
CA ALA A 311 8.93 -2.51 2.03
C ALA A 311 8.67 -3.52 3.15
N THR A 312 9.06 -3.14 4.36
CA THR A 312 8.91 -3.95 5.59
C THR A 312 8.15 -3.20 6.68
N VAL A 313 8.19 -1.86 6.65
CA VAL A 313 7.51 -0.99 7.60
C VAL A 313 6.66 0.01 6.83
N MET A 314 5.36 0.06 7.14
CA MET A 314 4.44 1.05 6.62
C MET A 314 4.27 2.20 7.62
N LEU A 315 4.52 3.42 7.19
CA LEU A 315 4.23 4.64 7.94
C LEU A 315 2.90 5.18 7.45
N GLN A 316 1.88 5.08 8.29
CA GLN A 316 0.54 5.56 8.02
C GLN A 316 0.33 6.87 8.80
N ASN A 317 0.82 7.95 8.21
CA ASN A 317 0.63 9.30 8.73
C ASN A 317 -0.84 9.68 8.51
N GLU A 318 -1.57 10.04 9.58
CA GLU A 318 -3.04 10.11 9.50
C GLU A 318 -3.64 11.41 9.99
N ALA A 319 -4.52 12.00 9.17
CA ALA A 319 -5.43 13.06 9.55
C ALA A 319 -6.89 12.64 9.24
N PHE A 320 -7.26 11.46 9.75
CA PHE A 320 -8.59 10.88 9.56
C PHE A 320 -9.69 11.75 10.20
N SER A 321 -10.75 12.04 9.44
CA SER A 321 -11.71 13.09 9.83
C SER A 321 -12.87 12.60 10.69
N GLU A 322 -13.17 11.30 10.67
CA GLU A 322 -14.31 10.70 11.35
C GLU A 322 -13.89 9.45 12.12
N TRP A 323 -14.18 9.34 13.41
CA TRP A 323 -13.84 8.15 14.21
C TRP A 323 -15.09 7.53 14.83
N ALA A 324 -15.41 7.84 16.07
CA ALA A 324 -16.59 7.29 16.76
C ALA A 324 -17.69 8.34 16.94
N TYR A 325 -18.13 9.01 15.86
CA TYR A 325 -19.16 10.05 15.92
C TYR A 325 -20.59 9.54 15.66
N ALA A 326 -20.70 8.39 15.00
CA ALA A 326 -21.94 7.70 14.69
C ALA A 326 -21.76 6.20 14.97
N ALA A 327 -22.86 5.50 15.24
CA ALA A 327 -22.82 4.06 15.46
C ALA A 327 -22.77 3.24 14.15
N ASP A 328 -23.15 3.87 13.02
CA ASP A 328 -23.21 3.28 11.70
C ASP A 328 -23.11 4.38 10.62
N PRO A 329 -22.13 4.33 9.69
CA PRO A 329 -21.00 3.38 9.68
C PRO A 329 -20.06 3.61 10.87
N TRP A 330 -19.40 2.54 11.33
CA TRP A 330 -18.42 2.61 12.42
C TRP A 330 -17.01 2.80 11.86
N GLN A 331 -16.51 4.05 11.86
CA GLN A 331 -15.27 4.37 11.15
C GLN A 331 -13.99 3.65 11.63
N PRO A 332 -13.84 3.21 12.89
CA PRO A 332 -12.72 2.35 13.27
C PRO A 332 -12.64 1.03 12.49
N ASP A 333 -13.77 0.50 12.00
CA ASP A 333 -13.77 -0.68 11.12
C ASP A 333 -13.15 -0.33 9.77
N VAL A 334 -13.57 0.79 9.21
CA VAL A 334 -13.07 1.35 7.94
C VAL A 334 -11.58 1.63 8.00
N PHE A 335 -11.13 2.12 9.15
CA PHE A 335 -9.72 2.37 9.40
C PHE A 335 -8.87 1.09 9.35
N LYS A 336 -9.46 -0.05 9.75
CA LYS A 336 -8.79 -1.37 9.70
C LYS A 336 -8.56 -1.86 8.28
N GLU A 337 -9.32 -1.37 7.30
CA GLU A 337 -9.18 -1.71 5.88
C GLU A 337 -7.93 -1.09 5.22
N GLY A 338 -7.32 -0.10 5.87
CA GLY A 338 -6.10 0.55 5.39
C GLY A 338 -4.84 -0.26 5.73
N GLY A 339 -3.93 0.32 6.51
CA GLY A 339 -2.64 -0.31 6.79
C GLY A 339 -2.70 -1.61 7.60
N PHE A 340 -3.74 -1.83 8.42
CA PHE A 340 -3.92 -3.11 9.10
C PHE A 340 -4.21 -4.23 8.09
N ALA A 341 -5.21 -4.07 7.21
CA ALA A 341 -5.53 -5.09 6.21
C ALA A 341 -4.37 -5.36 5.24
N ASN A 342 -3.61 -4.32 4.84
CA ASN A 342 -2.45 -4.52 3.98
C ASN A 342 -1.32 -5.31 4.66
N LEU A 343 -1.17 -5.17 5.98
CA LEU A 343 -0.18 -5.92 6.76
C LEU A 343 -0.44 -7.44 6.72
N GLU A 344 -1.72 -7.81 6.73
CA GLU A 344 -2.15 -9.19 6.58
C GLU A 344 -2.05 -9.62 5.11
N LYS A 345 -2.54 -8.79 4.18
CA LYS A 345 -2.56 -9.10 2.73
C LYS A 345 -1.16 -9.39 2.15
N GLU A 346 -0.15 -8.65 2.59
CA GLU A 346 1.20 -8.66 2.01
C GLU A 346 2.27 -9.19 2.97
N ALA A 347 2.77 -10.40 2.70
CA ALA A 347 3.77 -11.10 3.51
C ALA A 347 5.14 -10.40 3.66
N GLY A 348 5.37 -9.28 2.97
CA GLY A 348 6.56 -8.43 3.17
C GLY A 348 6.38 -7.38 4.28
N PHE A 349 5.15 -6.94 4.54
CA PHE A 349 4.89 -5.89 5.54
C PHE A 349 4.87 -6.52 6.93
N LEU A 350 5.71 -6.03 7.83
CA LEU A 350 5.89 -6.61 9.18
C LEU A 350 5.30 -5.73 10.27
N VAL A 351 5.28 -4.42 10.04
CA VAL A 351 4.72 -3.43 10.96
C VAL A 351 4.05 -2.31 10.19
N ASN A 352 2.89 -1.89 10.68
CA ASN A 352 2.29 -0.61 10.34
C ASN A 352 2.36 0.33 11.57
N VAL A 353 2.77 1.57 11.34
CA VAL A 353 2.84 2.61 12.37
C VAL A 353 1.84 3.70 12.00
N ASN A 354 0.69 3.73 12.68
CA ASN A 354 -0.32 4.75 12.43
C ASN A 354 -0.24 5.85 13.49
N ALA A 355 0.05 7.07 13.05
CA ALA A 355 0.09 8.25 13.90
C ALA A 355 -1.05 9.19 13.51
N SER A 356 -2.04 9.33 14.40
CA SER A 356 -3.29 10.05 14.13
C SER A 356 -3.28 11.46 14.70
N LEU A 357 -3.58 12.44 13.85
CA LEU A 357 -3.85 13.81 14.26
C LEU A 357 -5.18 13.84 14.99
N THR A 358 -5.27 14.62 16.07
CA THR A 358 -6.53 14.81 16.79
C THR A 358 -6.81 16.29 17.03
N GLY A 359 -8.08 16.63 17.28
CA GLY A 359 -8.48 18.00 17.59
C GLY A 359 -9.10 18.75 16.41
N ASN A 360 -9.91 19.75 16.75
CA ASN A 360 -10.62 20.58 15.77
C ASN A 360 -9.71 21.69 15.23
N LEU A 361 -9.68 21.84 13.90
CA LEU A 361 -9.22 23.04 13.22
C LEU A 361 -10.44 23.79 12.70
N PHE A 362 -10.96 24.71 13.53
CA PHE A 362 -12.24 25.37 13.29
C PHE A 362 -13.37 24.34 13.15
N GLU A 363 -14.00 24.22 11.98
CA GLU A 363 -15.03 23.24 11.67
C GLU A 363 -14.50 21.88 11.20
N ILE A 364 -13.20 21.77 10.91
CA ILE A 364 -12.60 20.52 10.43
C ILE A 364 -12.21 19.67 11.64
N THR A 365 -12.65 18.41 11.63
CA THR A 365 -12.39 17.45 12.71
C THR A 365 -11.28 16.50 12.32
N PHE A 366 -10.47 16.13 13.30
CA PHE A 366 -9.48 15.07 13.18
C PHE A 366 -9.57 14.20 14.44
N ASP A 367 -9.67 12.89 14.27
CA ASP A 367 -9.71 11.93 15.38
C ASP A 367 -9.19 10.56 14.94
N GLY A 368 -8.70 9.81 15.90
CA GLY A 368 -8.11 8.50 15.67
C GLY A 368 -7.35 7.99 16.89
N GLN A 369 -7.13 6.68 16.93
CA GLN A 369 -6.23 6.07 17.90
C GLN A 369 -4.91 5.72 17.20
N SER A 370 -3.84 6.44 17.55
CA SER A 370 -2.49 6.06 17.12
C SER A 370 -2.15 4.66 17.61
N ALA A 371 -1.50 3.84 16.80
CA ALA A 371 -1.18 2.47 17.14
C ALA A 371 0.06 1.99 16.37
N ILE A 372 0.63 0.90 16.87
CA ILE A 372 1.62 0.12 16.15
C ILE A 372 1.04 -1.28 16.00
N LEU A 373 0.98 -1.73 14.75
CA LEU A 373 0.27 -2.92 14.34
C LEU A 373 1.27 -3.97 13.86
N GLY A 374 0.97 -5.23 14.12
CA GLY A 374 1.69 -6.42 13.69
C GLY A 374 0.70 -7.42 13.08
N ARG A 375 1.22 -8.53 12.54
CA ARG A 375 0.36 -9.56 11.96
C ARG A 375 -0.55 -10.23 12.98
N LYS A 376 -1.73 -10.64 12.50
CA LYS A 376 -2.61 -11.54 13.24
C LYS A 376 -1.94 -12.91 13.42
N GLY A 377 -2.40 -13.64 14.42
CA GLY A 377 -2.02 -15.03 14.63
C GLY A 377 -3.21 -15.88 15.06
N LYS A 378 -3.07 -17.21 14.91
CA LYS A 378 -4.10 -18.21 15.26
C LYS A 378 -4.39 -18.33 16.77
N ALA A 379 -3.70 -17.56 17.60
CA ALA A 379 -3.93 -17.55 19.03
C ALA A 379 -5.24 -16.82 19.34
N SER A 380 -5.93 -17.21 20.42
CA SER A 380 -7.06 -16.42 20.90
C SER A 380 -6.55 -15.04 21.35
N PRO A 381 -7.21 -13.94 20.94
CA PRO A 381 -6.85 -12.59 21.38
C PRO A 381 -7.24 -12.31 22.85
N GLY A 382 -7.87 -13.29 23.52
CA GLY A 382 -8.37 -13.17 24.89
C GLY A 382 -9.66 -12.36 24.97
N ALA A 383 -10.03 -11.96 26.19
CA ALA A 383 -11.16 -11.06 26.40
C ALA A 383 -10.81 -9.64 25.90
N LEU A 384 -11.84 -8.87 25.54
CA LEU A 384 -11.68 -7.47 25.15
C LEU A 384 -10.92 -6.68 26.23
N GLY A 385 -9.89 -5.97 25.80
CA GLY A 385 -9.04 -5.14 26.64
C GLY A 385 -8.58 -3.87 25.91
N PRO A 386 -7.82 -3.00 26.59
CA PRO A 386 -7.45 -1.69 26.03
C PRO A 386 -6.34 -1.75 24.96
N GLN A 387 -5.77 -2.92 24.66
CA GLN A 387 -4.60 -3.09 23.79
C GLN A 387 -4.81 -4.14 22.69
N ASN A 388 -6.01 -4.72 22.57
CA ASN A 388 -6.30 -5.75 21.57
C ASN A 388 -7.47 -5.37 20.64
N ALA A 389 -7.96 -4.14 20.69
CA ALA A 389 -8.97 -3.62 19.77
C ALA A 389 -8.95 -2.09 19.77
N TRP A 390 -9.25 -1.46 18.62
CA TRP A 390 -9.75 -0.10 18.65
C TRP A 390 -11.14 -0.06 19.31
N ILE A 391 -11.58 1.12 19.73
CA ILE A 391 -12.89 1.29 20.36
C ILE A 391 -14.02 0.74 19.47
N GLY A 392 -14.99 0.08 20.09
CA GLY A 392 -16.14 -0.48 19.39
C GLY A 392 -15.81 -1.63 18.44
N GLN A 393 -14.71 -2.35 18.65
CA GLN A 393 -14.33 -3.56 17.91
C GLN A 393 -14.15 -4.78 18.81
N ASN A 394 -14.27 -5.98 18.25
CA ASN A 394 -13.93 -7.22 18.96
C ASN A 394 -12.41 -7.42 19.01
N PRO A 395 -11.89 -8.13 20.03
CA PRO A 395 -10.46 -8.27 20.22
C PRO A 395 -9.79 -9.04 19.07
N ASP A 396 -8.59 -8.63 18.71
CA ASP A 396 -7.75 -9.22 17.66
C ASP A 396 -6.28 -9.29 18.12
N THR A 397 -5.47 -10.08 17.43
CA THR A 397 -4.08 -10.39 17.78
C THR A 397 -3.05 -9.48 17.10
N GLY A 398 -3.45 -8.71 16.08
CA GLY A 398 -2.56 -7.83 15.31
C GLY A 398 -2.17 -6.51 15.99
N PHE A 399 -2.62 -6.24 17.22
CA PHE A 399 -2.28 -5.00 17.93
C PHE A 399 -1.02 -5.18 18.79
N ARG A 400 0.03 -4.37 18.54
CA ARG A 400 1.23 -4.34 19.41
C ARG A 400 1.07 -3.34 20.55
N VAL A 401 0.63 -2.13 20.23
CA VAL A 401 0.28 -1.08 21.20
C VAL A 401 -0.76 -0.15 20.58
N ILE A 402 -1.71 0.32 21.40
CA ILE A 402 -2.80 1.21 20.97
C ILE A 402 -2.85 2.40 21.92
N ALA A 403 -2.94 3.61 21.36
CA ALA A 403 -3.27 4.80 22.12
C ALA A 403 -4.72 4.70 22.63
N PRO A 404 -4.96 4.98 23.92
CA PRO A 404 -6.32 5.03 24.43
C PRO A 404 -7.13 6.13 23.73
N TRP A 405 -8.43 5.93 23.59
CA TRP A 405 -9.36 7.00 23.19
C TRP A 405 -9.76 7.87 24.39
N ILE A 406 -10.70 8.80 24.20
CA ILE A 406 -11.20 9.70 25.25
C ILE A 406 -11.89 8.93 26.39
N GLU A 407 -12.52 7.80 26.09
CA GLU A 407 -13.20 6.92 27.02
C GLU A 407 -12.82 5.45 26.71
N PRO A 408 -12.76 4.57 27.72
CA PRO A 408 -12.54 3.15 27.48
C PRO A 408 -13.77 2.51 26.82
N ASP A 409 -13.55 1.44 26.08
CA ASP A 409 -14.65 0.66 25.52
C ASP A 409 -15.53 0.08 26.66
N PRO A 410 -16.86 0.34 26.67
CA PRO A 410 -17.74 -0.11 27.75
C PRO A 410 -17.84 -1.63 27.85
N GLY A 411 -17.54 -2.37 26.77
CA GLY A 411 -17.47 -3.83 26.76
C GLY A 411 -16.39 -4.41 27.66
N ILE A 412 -15.33 -3.64 27.97
CA ILE A 412 -14.28 -4.08 28.91
C ILE A 412 -14.86 -4.21 30.33
N ALA A 413 -15.64 -3.24 30.76
CA ALA A 413 -16.28 -3.25 32.08
C ALA A 413 -17.56 -4.09 32.11
N SER A 414 -18.25 -4.20 30.98
CA SER A 414 -19.52 -4.91 30.83
C SER A 414 -19.51 -5.84 29.60
N PRO A 415 -18.89 -7.04 29.70
CA PRO A 415 -18.75 -7.97 28.57
C PRO A 415 -20.07 -8.53 27.99
N ALA A 416 -21.20 -8.25 28.64
CA ALA A 416 -22.52 -8.65 28.17
C ALA A 416 -23.15 -7.66 27.17
N LEU A 417 -22.54 -6.49 26.96
CA LEU A 417 -23.01 -5.54 25.95
C LEU A 417 -22.74 -6.08 24.54
N THR A 418 -23.75 -5.99 23.69
CA THR A 418 -23.60 -6.26 22.25
C THR A 418 -22.65 -5.23 21.61
N LEU A 419 -22.08 -5.57 20.46
CA LEU A 419 -21.23 -4.66 19.69
C LEU A 419 -21.99 -3.37 19.33
N ALA A 420 -23.25 -3.50 18.96
CA ALA A 420 -24.12 -2.36 18.65
C ALA A 420 -24.35 -1.44 19.86
N GLU A 421 -24.61 -1.99 21.06
CA GLU A 421 -24.77 -1.19 22.27
C GLU A 421 -23.48 -0.44 22.65
N ARG A 422 -22.33 -1.12 22.53
CA ARG A 422 -21.01 -0.50 22.77
C ARG A 422 -20.80 0.70 21.84
N ARG A 423 -21.03 0.52 20.54
CA ARG A 423 -20.89 1.57 19.51
C ARG A 423 -21.84 2.73 19.74
N MET A 424 -23.08 2.48 20.15
CA MET A 424 -24.04 3.55 20.47
C MET A 424 -23.57 4.43 21.64
N LEU A 425 -23.03 3.82 22.72
CA LEU A 425 -22.53 4.55 23.87
C LEU A 425 -21.31 5.40 23.50
N LEU A 426 -20.36 4.81 22.79
CA LEU A 426 -19.16 5.50 22.31
C LEU A 426 -19.52 6.63 21.33
N ALA A 427 -20.46 6.41 20.40
CA ALA A 427 -20.95 7.43 19.48
C ALA A 427 -21.57 8.64 20.20
N ALA A 428 -22.29 8.41 21.30
CA ALA A 428 -22.85 9.48 22.11
C ALA A 428 -21.78 10.35 22.77
N ASP A 429 -20.61 9.79 23.08
CA ASP A 429 -19.47 10.54 23.60
C ASP A 429 -18.69 11.24 22.48
N GLY A 430 -18.46 10.56 21.36
CA GLY A 430 -17.78 11.15 20.20
C GLY A 430 -18.53 12.33 19.58
N ALA A 431 -19.87 12.29 19.54
CA ALA A 431 -20.69 13.42 19.07
C ALA A 431 -20.46 14.71 19.88
N LYS A 432 -20.02 14.61 21.14
CA LYS A 432 -19.71 15.78 21.98
C LYS A 432 -18.38 16.43 21.61
N LEU A 433 -17.49 15.72 20.91
CA LEU A 433 -16.19 16.23 20.47
C LEU A 433 -16.30 17.24 19.31
N LEU A 434 -17.35 17.11 18.50
CA LEU A 434 -17.57 17.87 17.28
C LEU A 434 -17.66 19.38 17.52
N PRO A 435 -17.17 20.22 16.58
CA PRO A 435 -17.35 21.67 16.61
C PRO A 435 -18.83 22.06 16.75
N GLY A 436 -19.15 22.91 17.73
CA GLY A 436 -20.51 23.38 17.97
C GLY A 436 -21.40 22.38 18.71
N SER A 437 -20.85 21.33 19.34
CA SER A 437 -21.63 20.39 20.16
C SER A 437 -22.28 21.06 21.38
N GLY A 438 -21.74 22.20 21.81
CA GLY A 438 -22.27 22.98 22.94
C GLY A 438 -21.95 22.38 24.32
N VAL A 439 -21.10 21.36 24.39
CA VAL A 439 -20.61 20.76 25.64
C VAL A 439 -19.22 21.33 25.94
N PRO A 440 -19.06 22.36 26.79
CA PRO A 440 -17.77 23.01 26.96
C PRO A 440 -16.74 22.11 27.67
N CYS A 441 -15.52 22.05 27.14
CA CYS A 441 -14.39 21.49 27.89
C CYS A 441 -13.87 22.48 28.94
N GLY A 442 -13.30 21.96 30.03
CA GLY A 442 -12.68 22.77 31.10
C GLY A 442 -11.36 23.46 30.72
N GLY A 443 -10.94 23.37 29.46
CA GLY A 443 -9.70 23.94 28.92
C GLY A 443 -9.22 23.17 27.67
N SER A 444 -8.28 23.74 26.91
CA SER A 444 -7.81 23.14 25.64
C SER A 444 -7.01 21.84 25.82
N LEU A 445 -6.54 21.55 27.04
CA LEU A 445 -5.85 20.31 27.42
C LEU A 445 -6.71 19.33 28.23
N VAL A 446 -8.01 19.60 28.38
CA VAL A 446 -8.92 18.62 29.00
C VAL A 446 -9.26 17.54 27.97
N VAL A 447 -9.21 16.28 28.41
CA VAL A 447 -9.64 15.10 27.66
C VAL A 447 -11.01 14.66 28.17
N GLY A 448 -11.89 14.28 27.27
CA GLY A 448 -13.17 13.65 27.62
C GLY A 448 -14.28 14.02 26.64
N ALA A 449 -15.49 13.55 26.93
CA ALA A 449 -16.67 13.75 26.09
C ALA A 449 -17.22 15.20 26.16
N CYS A 450 -16.46 16.14 25.61
CA CYS A 450 -16.75 17.57 25.50
C CYS A 450 -16.16 18.16 24.21
N GLU A 451 -16.61 19.34 23.79
CA GLU A 451 -16.23 19.98 22.53
C GLU A 451 -14.71 20.18 22.42
N ASN A 452 -14.12 19.60 21.38
CA ASN A 452 -12.66 19.57 21.18
C ASN A 452 -11.88 18.85 22.32
N GLY A 453 -12.54 17.96 23.06
CA GLY A 453 -11.98 17.16 24.17
C GLY A 453 -11.14 15.95 23.75
N TYR A 454 -10.65 15.95 22.50
CA TYR A 454 -9.83 14.90 21.91
C TYR A 454 -8.57 14.60 22.71
N ARG A 455 -8.06 13.38 22.53
CA ARG A 455 -6.87 12.88 23.21
C ARG A 455 -5.64 12.94 22.31
N GLU A 456 -4.53 13.38 22.86
CA GLU A 456 -3.20 13.17 22.30
C GLU A 456 -2.49 12.02 23.01
N ALA A 457 -1.50 11.41 22.36
CA ALA A 457 -0.81 10.24 22.89
C ALA A 457 0.61 10.10 22.32
N VAL A 458 1.48 9.45 23.08
CA VAL A 458 2.72 8.86 22.60
C VAL A 458 2.68 7.40 23.02
N VAL A 459 2.75 6.48 22.06
CA VAL A 459 2.79 5.03 22.32
C VAL A 459 3.97 4.42 21.59
N TRP A 460 4.53 3.35 22.15
CA TRP A 460 5.73 2.73 21.61
C TRP A 460 5.79 1.23 21.86
N THR A 461 6.59 0.56 21.04
CA THR A 461 6.98 -0.84 21.23
C THR A 461 8.33 -1.08 20.57
N ASP A 462 9.03 -2.12 21.00
CA ASP A 462 10.19 -2.64 20.29
C ASP A 462 9.74 -3.67 19.24
N VAL A 463 10.35 -3.62 18.07
CA VAL A 463 10.12 -4.55 16.95
C VAL A 463 11.47 -5.04 16.46
N THR A 464 11.56 -6.32 16.15
CA THR A 464 12.72 -6.89 15.46
C THR A 464 12.49 -6.85 13.96
N LEU A 465 13.28 -6.04 13.25
CA LEU A 465 13.22 -5.93 11.79
C LEU A 465 14.39 -6.70 11.16
N PRO A 466 14.15 -7.46 10.09
CA PRO A 466 15.21 -8.21 9.42
C PRO A 466 16.10 -7.28 8.59
N ASP A 467 17.41 -7.53 8.63
CA ASP A 467 18.40 -6.90 7.74
C ASP A 467 18.46 -7.61 6.36
N GLY A 468 17.59 -8.60 6.12
CA GLY A 468 17.62 -9.50 4.97
C GLY A 468 16.23 -10.00 4.55
N PRO A 469 16.14 -11.00 3.66
CA PRO A 469 14.87 -11.45 3.06
C PRO A 469 13.95 -12.21 4.01
N THR A 470 14.41 -12.53 5.23
CA THR A 470 13.64 -13.29 6.22
C THR A 470 12.55 -12.45 6.85
N THR A 471 11.31 -12.73 6.48
CA THR A 471 10.12 -12.01 6.95
C THR A 471 9.41 -12.71 8.10
N ALA A 472 9.72 -13.99 8.37
CA ALA A 472 9.05 -14.79 9.39
C ALA A 472 10.00 -15.73 10.16
N PRO A 473 9.60 -16.24 11.33
CA PRO A 473 10.27 -17.37 11.98
C PRO A 473 10.03 -18.69 11.23
N VAL A 474 10.98 -19.64 11.34
CA VAL A 474 10.78 -21.00 10.80
C VAL A 474 9.65 -21.72 11.54
N ASP A 475 8.65 -22.18 10.79
CA ASP A 475 7.51 -22.93 11.29
C ASP A 475 7.60 -24.42 10.94
N PRO A 476 7.75 -25.32 11.94
CA PRO A 476 7.84 -26.76 11.71
C PRO A 476 6.48 -27.48 11.60
N VAL A 477 5.35 -26.81 11.85
CA VAL A 477 4.03 -27.44 11.92
C VAL A 477 3.57 -27.89 10.52
N ARG A 478 3.22 -29.17 10.37
CA ARG A 478 2.68 -29.73 9.13
C ARG A 478 1.47 -30.60 9.41
N ALA A 479 0.32 -30.25 8.85
CA ALA A 479 -0.94 -30.98 8.94
C ALA A 479 -1.61 -31.02 7.56
N PRO A 480 -1.39 -32.10 6.77
CA PRO A 480 -1.96 -32.20 5.43
C PRO A 480 -3.49 -32.09 5.44
N PRO A 481 -4.08 -31.33 4.49
CA PRO A 481 -5.52 -31.14 4.43
C PRO A 481 -6.23 -32.40 3.91
N PRO A 482 -7.56 -32.54 4.13
CA PRO A 482 -8.28 -33.77 3.85
C PRO A 482 -8.29 -34.22 2.38
N ARG A 483 -8.21 -33.28 1.42
CA ARG A 483 -8.44 -33.57 -0.01
C ARG A 483 -7.29 -33.20 -0.94
N PHE A 484 -6.36 -32.36 -0.50
CA PHE A 484 -5.15 -32.04 -1.25
C PHE A 484 -3.98 -32.92 -0.80
N SER A 485 -3.04 -33.17 -1.72
CA SER A 485 -1.78 -33.81 -1.35
C SER A 485 -1.00 -32.94 -0.36
N PRO A 486 -0.06 -33.52 0.41
CA PRO A 486 1.00 -32.73 1.04
C PRO A 486 1.63 -31.80 0.01
N SER A 487 1.97 -30.59 0.46
CA SER A 487 2.55 -29.57 -0.39
C SER A 487 3.97 -29.96 -0.82
N VAL A 488 4.35 -29.57 -2.03
CA VAL A 488 5.69 -29.77 -2.59
C VAL A 488 6.33 -28.40 -2.76
N ARG A 489 7.51 -28.20 -2.16
CA ARG A 489 8.34 -27.00 -2.40
C ARG A 489 8.84 -27.02 -3.84
N VAL A 490 8.33 -26.11 -4.65
CA VAL A 490 8.58 -26.03 -6.09
C VAL A 490 9.93 -25.39 -6.39
N SER A 491 10.29 -24.37 -5.61
CA SER A 491 11.58 -23.69 -5.70
C SER A 491 12.77 -24.59 -5.35
N GLY A 492 12.51 -25.65 -4.57
CA GLY A 492 13.54 -26.56 -4.10
C GLY A 492 14.32 -25.99 -2.91
N PRO A 493 15.23 -26.79 -2.31
CA PRO A 493 16.05 -26.31 -1.21
C PRO A 493 17.09 -25.30 -1.72
N GLU A 494 17.11 -24.09 -1.17
CA GLU A 494 18.16 -23.10 -1.43
C GLU A 494 19.32 -23.23 -0.43
N ALA A 495 20.54 -22.99 -0.91
CA ALA A 495 21.73 -22.95 -0.05
C ALA A 495 21.84 -21.64 0.73
N THR A 496 21.26 -20.56 0.19
CA THR A 496 21.15 -19.24 0.80
C THR A 496 19.67 -18.87 0.80
N PRO A 497 19.10 -18.41 1.92
CA PRO A 497 17.71 -17.94 1.97
C PRO A 497 17.50 -16.77 0.98
N VAL A 498 16.47 -16.88 0.14
CA VAL A 498 16.04 -15.85 -0.81
C VAL A 498 14.51 -15.92 -0.90
N ALA A 499 13.85 -14.78 -0.71
CA ALA A 499 12.41 -14.69 -0.82
C ALA A 499 11.94 -14.79 -2.29
N GLN A 500 10.88 -15.57 -2.50
CA GLN A 500 10.31 -15.90 -3.81
C GLN A 500 8.89 -15.34 -3.91
N HIS A 501 8.58 -14.69 -5.02
CA HIS A 501 7.37 -13.88 -5.12
C HIS A 501 6.60 -14.05 -6.43
N ALA A 502 5.32 -13.73 -6.34
CA ALA A 502 4.33 -13.71 -7.41
C ALA A 502 4.32 -15.00 -8.27
N PRO A 503 4.09 -16.19 -7.67
CA PRO A 503 4.04 -17.42 -8.42
C PRO A 503 2.89 -17.39 -9.43
N GLN A 504 3.10 -18.00 -10.60
CA GLN A 504 2.07 -18.27 -11.60
C GLN A 504 2.15 -19.71 -12.09
N LEU A 505 1.01 -20.23 -12.51
CA LEU A 505 0.82 -21.66 -12.74
C LEU A 505 0.13 -21.93 -14.07
N ALA A 506 0.65 -22.91 -14.80
CA ALA A 506 -0.01 -23.47 -15.97
C ALA A 506 0.20 -24.99 -16.06
N ALA A 507 -0.78 -25.72 -16.58
CA ALA A 507 -0.70 -27.18 -16.67
C ALA A 507 -1.27 -27.75 -17.98
N VAL A 508 -0.65 -28.80 -18.52
CA VAL A 508 -1.15 -29.56 -19.67
C VAL A 508 -0.78 -31.04 -19.57
N GLY A 509 -1.79 -31.91 -19.40
CA GLY A 509 -1.58 -33.34 -19.19
C GLY A 509 -0.81 -33.60 -17.89
N ALA A 510 0.33 -34.28 -17.96
CA ALA A 510 1.19 -34.53 -16.78
C ALA A 510 2.19 -33.39 -16.50
N ARG A 511 2.24 -32.35 -17.35
CA ARG A 511 3.23 -31.27 -17.23
C ARG A 511 2.64 -30.10 -16.47
N VAL A 512 3.38 -29.63 -15.47
CA VAL A 512 3.05 -28.46 -14.66
C VAL A 512 4.22 -27.48 -14.75
N TYR A 513 3.93 -26.20 -14.97
CA TYR A 513 4.89 -25.11 -15.09
C TYR A 513 4.59 -24.09 -14.01
N VAL A 514 5.57 -23.78 -13.20
CA VAL A 514 5.48 -22.76 -12.15
C VAL A 514 6.56 -21.73 -12.40
N VAL A 515 6.18 -20.46 -12.48
CA VAL A 515 7.11 -19.33 -12.62
C VAL A 515 6.96 -18.38 -11.45
N TRP A 516 8.05 -17.73 -11.05
CA TRP A 516 8.11 -16.74 -9.98
C TRP A 516 9.31 -15.82 -10.22
N HIS A 517 9.45 -14.78 -9.40
CA HIS A 517 10.67 -13.97 -9.36
C HIS A 517 11.32 -14.01 -7.98
N GLU A 518 12.64 -13.82 -7.94
CA GLU A 518 13.46 -13.84 -6.73
C GLU A 518 14.79 -13.11 -6.97
N ALA A 519 15.45 -12.60 -5.92
CA ALA A 519 16.69 -11.82 -6.01
C ALA A 519 17.92 -12.59 -5.49
N ARG A 520 18.55 -13.42 -6.35
CA ARG A 520 19.77 -14.18 -5.98
C ARG A 520 21.10 -13.42 -6.19
N ALA A 521 21.07 -12.32 -6.95
CA ALA A 521 22.28 -11.62 -7.40
C ALA A 521 22.12 -10.09 -7.35
N GLY A 522 21.39 -9.57 -6.35
CA GLY A 522 21.08 -8.15 -6.21
C GLY A 522 19.70 -7.81 -6.77
N LEU A 523 19.53 -7.88 -8.09
CA LEU A 523 18.24 -7.63 -8.74
C LEU A 523 17.44 -8.93 -9.01
N GLU A 524 16.12 -8.78 -9.05
CA GLU A 524 15.15 -9.85 -9.25
C GLU A 524 15.29 -10.49 -10.64
N ASN A 525 15.19 -11.81 -10.72
CA ASN A 525 15.16 -12.54 -11.97
C ASN A 525 13.97 -13.49 -12.01
N VAL A 526 13.49 -13.81 -13.21
CA VAL A 526 12.37 -14.74 -13.40
C VAL A 526 12.85 -16.18 -13.55
N PHE A 527 12.25 -17.08 -12.78
CA PHE A 527 12.55 -18.51 -12.77
C PHE A 527 11.35 -19.35 -13.23
N LEU A 528 11.65 -20.56 -13.70
CA LEU A 528 10.69 -21.59 -14.10
C LEU A 528 11.09 -22.95 -13.53
N ALA A 529 10.17 -23.63 -12.87
CA ALA A 529 10.26 -25.06 -12.57
C ALA A 529 9.23 -25.85 -13.38
N VAL A 530 9.63 -27.06 -13.82
CA VAL A 530 8.78 -27.93 -14.64
C VAL A 530 8.65 -29.31 -14.00
N SER A 531 7.41 -29.72 -13.75
CA SER A 531 7.08 -31.10 -13.39
C SER A 531 6.69 -31.91 -14.63
N ARG A 532 7.00 -33.20 -14.63
CA ARG A 532 6.66 -34.17 -15.70
C ARG A 532 5.77 -35.30 -15.23
N ASP A 533 5.48 -35.34 -13.93
CA ASP A 533 4.80 -36.44 -13.23
C ASP A 533 3.52 -35.97 -12.52
N GLY A 534 2.93 -34.87 -13.00
CA GLY A 534 1.70 -34.31 -12.45
C GLY A 534 1.92 -33.62 -11.11
N GLY A 535 2.99 -32.82 -10.98
CA GLY A 535 3.28 -32.03 -9.78
C GLY A 535 3.72 -32.88 -8.59
N GLN A 536 4.27 -34.08 -8.81
CA GLN A 536 4.87 -34.88 -7.73
C GLN A 536 6.30 -34.43 -7.45
N THR A 537 7.06 -34.18 -8.51
CA THR A 537 8.42 -33.65 -8.42
C THR A 537 8.62 -32.55 -9.45
N PHE A 538 9.55 -31.63 -9.16
CA PHE A 538 9.96 -30.56 -10.06
C PHE A 538 11.45 -30.70 -10.39
N ALA A 539 11.80 -30.41 -11.65
CA ALA A 539 13.20 -30.22 -12.01
C ALA A 539 13.74 -28.93 -11.36
N SER A 540 15.06 -28.84 -11.20
CA SER A 540 15.71 -27.63 -10.69
C SER A 540 15.26 -26.39 -11.45
N PRO A 541 14.99 -25.27 -10.76
CA PRO A 541 14.56 -24.03 -11.39
C PRO A 541 15.58 -23.55 -12.45
N ILE A 542 15.07 -22.98 -13.53
CA ILE A 542 15.89 -22.37 -14.58
C ILE A 542 15.53 -20.90 -14.74
N ARG A 543 16.55 -20.06 -15.00
CA ARG A 543 16.32 -18.67 -15.40
C ARG A 543 15.61 -18.63 -16.74
N VAL A 544 14.57 -17.80 -16.84
CA VAL A 544 13.77 -17.66 -18.04
C VAL A 544 14.41 -16.68 -19.01
N SER A 545 14.91 -15.56 -18.49
CA SER A 545 15.49 -14.44 -19.25
C SER A 545 16.90 -14.72 -19.80
N ASP A 546 17.25 -14.07 -20.91
CA ASP A 546 18.58 -14.06 -21.52
C ASP A 546 19.49 -13.02 -20.89
N ASN A 547 18.94 -12.10 -20.09
CA ASN A 547 19.74 -11.12 -19.38
C ASN A 547 20.73 -11.83 -18.44
N PRO A 548 21.96 -11.31 -18.25
CA PRO A 548 22.81 -11.81 -17.17
C PRO A 548 22.15 -11.61 -15.79
N ALA A 549 22.51 -12.42 -14.81
CA ALA A 549 21.93 -12.30 -13.48
C ALA A 549 22.31 -10.95 -12.85
N GLY A 550 21.37 -10.31 -12.16
CA GLY A 550 21.59 -9.02 -11.49
C GLY A 550 21.73 -7.79 -12.38
N THR A 551 21.50 -7.87 -13.70
CA THR A 551 21.65 -6.70 -14.60
C THR A 551 20.39 -5.88 -14.78
N VAL A 552 19.22 -6.50 -14.58
CA VAL A 552 17.90 -5.87 -14.65
C VAL A 552 17.01 -6.51 -13.58
N ALA A 553 16.10 -5.73 -13.02
CA ALA A 553 15.04 -6.26 -12.16
C ALA A 553 13.93 -6.86 -13.04
N GLU A 554 13.55 -8.11 -12.79
CA GLU A 554 12.52 -8.85 -13.54
C GLU A 554 11.43 -9.32 -12.55
N LEU A 555 10.22 -8.81 -12.69
CA LEU A 555 9.13 -8.92 -11.74
C LEU A 555 7.85 -9.47 -12.39
N PHE A 556 6.93 -9.94 -11.55
CA PHE A 556 5.55 -10.31 -11.94
C PHE A 556 5.44 -11.15 -13.21
N PRO A 557 6.08 -12.34 -13.26
CA PRO A 557 5.97 -13.20 -14.43
C PRO A 557 4.55 -13.75 -14.57
N ALA A 558 4.10 -14.04 -15.79
CA ALA A 558 2.91 -14.82 -16.08
C ALA A 558 3.18 -15.90 -17.13
N VAL A 559 2.50 -17.03 -17.03
CA VAL A 559 2.75 -18.22 -17.86
C VAL A 559 1.49 -18.70 -18.56
N ALA A 560 1.61 -19.00 -19.85
CA ALA A 560 0.56 -19.65 -20.63
C ALA A 560 1.09 -20.90 -21.34
N VAL A 561 0.27 -21.95 -21.39
CA VAL A 561 0.61 -23.20 -22.07
C VAL A 561 -0.44 -23.63 -23.09
N ARG A 562 0.01 -24.07 -24.27
CA ARG A 562 -0.85 -24.70 -25.28
C ARG A 562 -0.09 -25.81 -26.01
N GLY A 563 -0.50 -27.06 -25.77
CA GLY A 563 0.14 -28.24 -26.35
C GLY A 563 1.61 -28.38 -25.90
N ASN A 564 2.55 -28.11 -26.82
CA ASN A 564 4.00 -28.16 -26.55
C ASN A 564 4.66 -26.78 -26.53
N ARG A 565 3.86 -25.70 -26.52
CA ARG A 565 4.34 -24.33 -26.41
C ARG A 565 4.07 -23.80 -25.02
N VAL A 566 5.10 -23.22 -24.42
CA VAL A 566 5.05 -22.55 -23.12
C VAL A 566 5.56 -21.14 -23.36
N LEU A 567 4.81 -20.14 -22.93
CA LEU A 567 5.19 -18.74 -23.00
C LEU A 567 5.24 -18.20 -21.59
N VAL A 568 6.31 -17.47 -21.28
CA VAL A 568 6.45 -16.74 -20.03
C VAL A 568 6.63 -15.28 -20.40
N VAL A 569 5.77 -14.42 -19.87
CA VAL A 569 5.87 -12.96 -19.97
C VAL A 569 6.27 -12.41 -18.61
N TRP A 570 7.00 -11.31 -18.56
CA TRP A 570 7.34 -10.62 -17.31
C TRP A 570 7.49 -9.12 -17.56
N GLN A 571 7.43 -8.38 -16.46
CA GLN A 571 7.86 -7.00 -16.37
C GLN A 571 9.35 -6.98 -16.06
N GLU A 572 10.12 -6.07 -16.65
CA GLU A 572 11.47 -5.75 -16.20
C GLU A 572 11.70 -4.24 -16.15
N PHE A 573 12.67 -3.80 -15.35
CA PHE A 573 13.19 -2.43 -15.35
C PHE A 573 14.52 -2.41 -16.07
N ALA A 574 14.67 -1.53 -17.06
CA ALA A 574 15.89 -1.52 -17.89
C ALA A 574 17.14 -1.04 -17.13
N ALA A 575 16.96 -0.29 -16.04
CA ALA A 575 18.05 0.25 -15.22
C ALA A 575 17.68 0.17 -13.73
N GLY A 576 18.37 -0.70 -12.97
CA GLY A 576 18.14 -0.84 -11.53
C GLY A 576 16.67 -1.12 -11.20
N HIS A 577 16.14 -0.35 -10.24
CA HIS A 577 14.73 -0.34 -9.87
C HIS A 577 13.95 0.87 -10.43
N ASP A 578 14.47 1.56 -11.45
CA ASP A 578 13.78 2.70 -12.11
C ASP A 578 12.56 2.21 -12.91
N ASP A 579 11.39 2.33 -12.31
CA ASP A 579 10.14 1.89 -12.92
C ASP A 579 9.72 2.70 -14.14
N ARG A 580 10.26 3.93 -14.34
CA ARG A 580 10.11 4.73 -15.55
C ARG A 580 10.66 4.01 -16.78
N GLN A 581 11.60 3.10 -16.57
CA GLN A 581 12.19 2.26 -17.60
C GLN A 581 11.55 0.86 -17.65
N GLY A 582 10.28 0.78 -17.28
CA GLY A 582 9.44 -0.41 -17.34
C GLY A 582 9.34 -1.04 -18.74
N ARG A 583 9.36 -2.37 -18.76
CA ARG A 583 9.48 -3.16 -19.97
C ARG A 583 8.67 -4.46 -19.88
N ILE A 584 7.84 -4.77 -20.87
CA ILE A 584 7.21 -6.10 -21.00
C ILE A 584 8.00 -6.98 -21.97
N LYS A 585 8.34 -8.18 -21.51
CA LYS A 585 9.21 -9.14 -22.20
C LYS A 585 8.59 -10.52 -22.22
N LEU A 586 8.99 -11.32 -23.21
CA LEU A 586 8.47 -12.67 -23.37
C LEU A 586 9.55 -13.66 -23.80
N ALA A 587 9.55 -14.81 -23.15
CA ALA A 587 10.33 -15.99 -23.49
C ALA A 587 9.42 -17.07 -24.07
N ARG A 588 9.96 -17.78 -25.07
CA ARG A 588 9.31 -18.92 -25.72
C ARG A 588 10.04 -20.18 -25.31
N LEU A 589 9.30 -21.15 -24.75
CA LEU A 589 9.89 -22.40 -24.26
C LEU A 589 9.20 -23.63 -24.87
N GLY A 590 9.98 -24.71 -24.95
CA GLY A 590 9.47 -26.04 -25.29
C GLY A 590 8.78 -26.72 -24.10
N PRO A 591 8.26 -27.94 -24.31
CA PRO A 591 7.47 -28.67 -23.31
C PRO A 591 8.25 -29.06 -22.04
N LEU A 592 9.58 -28.93 -22.04
CA LEU A 592 10.46 -29.26 -20.93
C LEU A 592 11.17 -28.01 -20.38
N GLY A 593 10.66 -26.81 -20.64
CA GLY A 593 11.27 -25.55 -20.20
C GLY A 593 12.49 -25.10 -21.00
N ARG A 594 12.91 -25.82 -22.05
CA ARG A 594 14.03 -25.38 -22.90
C ARG A 594 13.64 -24.16 -23.73
N LYS A 595 14.35 -23.04 -23.56
CA LYS A 595 14.16 -21.79 -24.29
C LYS A 595 14.33 -21.97 -25.80
N ARG A 596 13.61 -21.17 -26.59
CA ARG A 596 13.54 -21.20 -28.05
C ARG A 596 13.75 -19.80 -28.65
N GLY A 597 14.99 -19.52 -29.03
CA GLY A 597 15.38 -18.19 -29.52
C GLY A 597 15.51 -17.19 -28.38
N ALA A 598 15.78 -15.93 -28.74
CA ALA A 598 15.96 -14.85 -27.78
C ALA A 598 14.65 -14.34 -27.19
N ASP A 599 14.76 -13.61 -26.09
CA ASP A 599 13.66 -12.83 -25.52
C ASP A 599 13.09 -11.82 -26.51
N VAL A 600 11.77 -11.66 -26.42
CA VAL A 600 11.00 -10.81 -27.32
C VAL A 600 10.45 -9.63 -26.52
N ARG A 601 10.66 -8.42 -27.03
CA ARG A 601 10.01 -7.20 -26.55
C ARG A 601 8.53 -7.24 -26.97
N VAL A 602 7.63 -7.11 -25.99
CA VAL A 602 6.17 -7.20 -26.20
C VAL A 602 5.56 -5.83 -26.45
N ASP A 603 5.84 -4.86 -25.58
CA ASP A 603 5.38 -3.49 -25.76
C ASP A 603 6.24 -2.75 -26.79
N GLY A 604 5.85 -1.53 -27.14
CA GLY A 604 6.45 -0.77 -28.24
C GLY A 604 7.08 0.56 -27.85
N LEU A 605 7.18 0.89 -26.55
CA LEU A 605 7.63 2.20 -26.08
C LEU A 605 8.60 2.05 -24.89
N ASP A 606 9.57 2.95 -24.86
CA ASP A 606 10.48 3.14 -23.72
C ASP A 606 10.00 4.32 -22.85
N ALA A 607 10.65 4.54 -21.71
CA ALA A 607 10.46 5.70 -20.82
C ALA A 607 9.02 5.92 -20.32
N SER A 608 8.30 4.82 -20.07
CA SER A 608 6.99 4.82 -19.42
C SER A 608 6.87 3.55 -18.60
N GLY A 609 6.41 3.63 -17.35
CA GLY A 609 6.28 2.44 -16.50
C GLY A 609 5.33 1.40 -17.08
N LYS A 610 5.62 0.15 -16.74
CA LYS A 610 4.90 -1.03 -17.25
C LYS A 610 4.74 -2.01 -16.10
N TRP A 611 3.52 -2.43 -15.80
CA TRP A 611 3.24 -3.28 -14.66
C TRP A 611 2.33 -4.46 -14.98
N LEU A 612 2.50 -5.55 -14.22
CA LEU A 612 1.55 -6.66 -14.10
C LEU A 612 1.07 -7.26 -15.45
N PRO A 613 1.95 -7.90 -16.23
CA PRO A 613 1.54 -8.49 -17.50
C PRO A 613 0.67 -9.74 -17.32
N ALA A 614 -0.41 -9.83 -18.08
CA ALA A 614 -1.24 -11.02 -18.25
C ALA A 614 -1.12 -11.58 -19.67
N ILE A 615 -1.24 -12.91 -19.83
CA ILE A 615 -1.07 -13.58 -21.12
C ILE A 615 -2.15 -14.63 -21.37
N ALA A 616 -2.70 -14.64 -22.59
CA ALA A 616 -3.61 -15.68 -23.07
C ALA A 616 -3.28 -16.11 -24.51
N PHE A 617 -3.69 -17.32 -24.88
CA PHE A 617 -3.57 -17.80 -26.27
C PHE A 617 -4.87 -17.59 -27.06
N VAL A 618 -4.76 -16.97 -28.23
CA VAL A 618 -5.82 -16.97 -29.25
C VAL A 618 -5.36 -17.79 -30.45
N GLY A 619 -5.91 -18.98 -30.60
CA GLY A 619 -5.35 -19.96 -31.53
C GLY A 619 -3.89 -20.29 -31.14
N THR A 620 -2.93 -20.10 -32.04
CA THR A 620 -1.52 -20.41 -31.79
C THR A 620 -0.68 -19.23 -31.32
N ASP A 621 -1.28 -18.04 -31.30
CA ASP A 621 -0.61 -16.77 -31.06
C ASP A 621 -0.98 -16.23 -29.67
N PRO A 622 -0.06 -15.55 -28.96
CA PRO A 622 -0.35 -14.93 -27.68
C PRO A 622 -0.98 -13.56 -27.84
N VAL A 623 -1.80 -13.17 -26.88
CA VAL A 623 -2.11 -11.77 -26.57
C VAL A 623 -1.63 -11.51 -25.16
N VAL A 624 -0.95 -10.38 -24.97
CA VAL A 624 -0.44 -9.92 -23.68
C VAL A 624 -1.12 -8.60 -23.35
N ALA A 625 -1.60 -8.43 -22.12
CA ALA A 625 -2.10 -7.17 -21.57
C ALA A 625 -1.23 -6.74 -20.39
N TRP A 626 -1.12 -5.44 -20.11
CA TRP A 626 -0.33 -4.87 -19.01
C TRP A 626 -0.84 -3.48 -18.65
N VAL A 627 -0.45 -2.99 -17.46
CA VAL A 627 -0.62 -1.59 -17.06
C VAL A 627 0.50 -0.75 -17.64
N ASP A 628 0.18 0.40 -18.24
CA ASP A 628 1.07 1.25 -19.00
C ASP A 628 0.89 2.72 -18.60
N GLU A 629 1.99 3.38 -18.24
CA GLU A 629 2.01 4.76 -17.75
C GLU A 629 2.39 5.79 -18.84
N ARG A 630 2.06 5.51 -20.10
CA ARG A 630 2.42 6.40 -21.22
C ARG A 630 1.54 7.65 -21.33
N ASP A 631 0.35 7.60 -20.76
CA ASP A 631 -0.62 8.69 -20.79
C ASP A 631 -0.42 9.55 -19.52
N ALA A 632 -0.77 10.83 -19.60
CA ALA A 632 -0.57 11.78 -18.51
C ALA A 632 -1.86 12.53 -18.18
N GLY A 633 -2.04 12.85 -16.90
CA GLY A 633 -3.14 13.65 -16.39
C GLY A 633 -2.93 15.16 -16.58
N PRO A 634 -3.86 16.00 -16.06
CA PRO A 634 -3.86 17.42 -16.35
C PRO A 634 -2.60 18.20 -15.93
N GLU A 635 -1.85 17.74 -14.92
CA GLU A 635 -0.61 18.37 -14.44
C GLU A 635 0.65 17.60 -14.86
N GLY A 636 0.51 16.60 -15.75
CA GLY A 636 1.62 15.80 -16.28
C GLY A 636 1.95 14.54 -15.46
N GLU A 637 1.15 14.25 -14.43
CA GLU A 637 1.22 13.01 -13.66
C GLU A 637 0.99 11.79 -14.57
N PRO A 638 1.82 10.73 -14.48
CA PRO A 638 1.61 9.51 -15.24
C PRO A 638 0.30 8.84 -14.80
N LEU A 639 -0.53 8.45 -15.78
CA LEU A 639 -1.75 7.70 -15.55
C LEU A 639 -1.58 6.25 -15.95
N GLU A 640 -2.12 5.37 -15.13
CA GLU A 640 -2.04 3.93 -15.34
C GLU A 640 -3.21 3.43 -16.18
N HIS A 641 -2.93 2.94 -17.39
CA HIS A 641 -3.96 2.42 -18.29
C HIS A 641 -3.64 1.01 -18.78
N VAL A 642 -4.65 0.24 -19.18
CA VAL A 642 -4.49 -1.13 -19.63
C VAL A 642 -4.25 -1.14 -21.14
N PHE A 643 -3.12 -1.67 -21.56
CA PHE A 643 -2.80 -1.88 -22.97
C PHE A 643 -2.63 -3.36 -23.27
N ALA A 644 -2.88 -3.75 -24.52
CA ALA A 644 -2.63 -5.10 -24.98
C ALA A 644 -1.97 -5.14 -26.36
N ALA A 645 -1.14 -6.15 -26.61
CA ALA A 645 -0.53 -6.41 -27.91
C ALA A 645 -0.73 -7.87 -28.33
N HIS A 646 -1.08 -8.04 -29.61
CA HIS A 646 -1.23 -9.34 -30.24
C HIS A 646 0.10 -9.78 -30.86
N GLY A 647 0.60 -10.92 -30.37
CA GLY A 647 1.76 -11.59 -30.93
C GLY A 647 1.42 -12.29 -32.25
N ARG A 648 2.39 -12.42 -33.15
CA ARG A 648 2.27 -13.17 -34.40
C ARG A 648 3.38 -14.19 -34.50
N ARG A 649 3.17 -15.22 -35.34
CA ARG A 649 4.14 -16.30 -35.59
C ARG A 649 4.55 -17.01 -34.28
N GLY A 650 3.58 -17.21 -33.39
CA GLY A 650 3.80 -17.82 -32.08
C GLY A 650 4.57 -16.93 -31.10
N GLY A 651 4.40 -15.62 -31.19
CA GLY A 651 4.98 -14.65 -30.24
C GLY A 651 6.42 -14.22 -30.55
N THR A 652 6.88 -14.33 -31.81
CA THR A 652 8.21 -13.81 -32.20
C THR A 652 8.20 -12.31 -32.47
N VAL A 653 7.03 -11.76 -32.77
CA VAL A 653 6.83 -10.35 -33.14
C VAL A 653 5.48 -9.93 -32.58
N PHE A 654 5.39 -8.73 -32.02
CA PHE A 654 4.15 -8.14 -31.56
C PHE A 654 3.70 -7.00 -32.49
N GLY A 655 2.38 -6.88 -32.66
CA GLY A 655 1.79 -5.68 -33.25
C GLY A 655 1.86 -4.48 -32.29
N PRO A 656 1.42 -3.29 -32.74
CA PRO A 656 1.32 -2.14 -31.85
C PRO A 656 0.41 -2.44 -30.65
N ALA A 657 0.74 -1.85 -29.50
CA ALA A 657 -0.11 -1.88 -28.32
C ALA A 657 -1.41 -1.10 -28.57
N VAL A 658 -2.53 -1.65 -28.12
CA VAL A 658 -3.88 -1.08 -28.24
C VAL A 658 -4.43 -0.89 -26.83
N ARG A 659 -4.99 0.28 -26.56
CA ARG A 659 -5.64 0.58 -25.27
C ARG A 659 -6.88 -0.30 -25.10
N VAL A 660 -7.02 -0.92 -23.92
CA VAL A 660 -8.08 -1.86 -23.55
C VAL A 660 -9.17 -1.14 -22.75
N ASP A 661 -8.75 -0.30 -21.81
CA ASP A 661 -9.65 0.55 -21.06
C ASP A 661 -10.09 1.76 -21.92
N GLY A 662 -11.34 2.17 -21.76
CA GLY A 662 -11.90 3.40 -22.34
C GLY A 662 -12.79 4.09 -21.31
N GLY A 663 -13.61 5.06 -21.70
CA GLY A 663 -14.45 5.84 -20.77
C GLY A 663 -13.77 7.10 -20.26
N ALA A 664 -14.51 7.94 -19.54
CA ALA A 664 -14.00 9.19 -18.97
C ALA A 664 -14.10 9.15 -17.45
N PRO A 665 -13.09 9.61 -16.71
CA PRO A 665 -13.16 9.68 -15.26
C PRO A 665 -14.17 10.74 -14.80
N VAL A 666 -14.72 10.54 -13.61
CA VAL A 666 -15.43 11.62 -12.90
C VAL A 666 -14.45 12.75 -12.54
N PRO A 667 -14.92 13.99 -12.29
CA PRO A 667 -14.03 15.11 -12.02
C PRO A 667 -13.01 14.87 -10.89
N LEU A 668 -13.41 14.17 -9.83
CA LEU A 668 -12.54 13.83 -8.70
C LEU A 668 -11.44 12.81 -9.06
N ALA A 669 -11.63 11.99 -10.10
CA ALA A 669 -10.66 10.98 -10.52
C ALA A 669 -9.83 11.43 -11.75
N THR A 670 -9.94 12.69 -12.19
CA THR A 670 -9.27 13.13 -13.43
C THR A 670 -7.75 13.06 -13.36
N HIS A 671 -7.17 13.26 -12.17
CA HIS A 671 -5.73 13.14 -11.91
C HIS A 671 -5.31 11.71 -11.51
N LEU A 672 -6.28 10.80 -11.38
CA LEU A 672 -6.12 9.46 -10.81
C LEU A 672 -6.93 8.45 -11.63
N ASP A 673 -6.97 8.60 -12.96
CA ASP A 673 -7.68 7.67 -13.84
C ASP A 673 -6.92 6.33 -13.99
N ASN A 674 -6.45 5.79 -12.87
CA ASN A 674 -5.57 4.63 -12.77
C ASN A 674 -6.36 3.33 -12.94
N LYS A 675 -5.66 2.31 -13.43
CA LYS A 675 -6.17 0.98 -13.77
C LYS A 675 -5.14 -0.05 -13.33
N TRP A 676 -5.57 -1.11 -12.66
CA TRP A 676 -4.64 -2.04 -12.03
C TRP A 676 -5.02 -3.51 -12.22
N ALA A 677 -4.01 -4.38 -12.08
CA ALA A 677 -4.13 -5.85 -12.09
C ALA A 677 -4.98 -6.46 -13.25
N PRO A 678 -4.62 -6.22 -14.53
CA PRO A 678 -5.37 -6.79 -15.65
C PRO A 678 -5.25 -8.31 -15.73
N THR A 679 -6.33 -9.00 -16.08
CA THR A 679 -6.34 -10.44 -16.39
C THR A 679 -6.97 -10.74 -17.75
N LEU A 680 -6.65 -11.89 -18.35
CA LEU A 680 -7.09 -12.26 -19.70
C LEU A 680 -7.67 -13.68 -19.77
N ALA A 681 -8.82 -13.81 -20.45
CA ALA A 681 -9.40 -15.09 -20.83
C ALA A 681 -9.71 -15.16 -22.33
N ALA A 682 -9.55 -16.33 -22.94
CA ALA A 682 -9.83 -16.56 -24.36
C ALA A 682 -11.02 -17.50 -24.55
N SER A 683 -11.96 -17.08 -25.41
CA SER A 683 -13.07 -17.91 -25.89
C SER A 683 -13.07 -17.97 -27.42
N GLY A 684 -12.49 -19.03 -27.96
CA GLY A 684 -12.36 -19.21 -29.42
C GLY A 684 -11.47 -18.14 -30.07
N ARG A 685 -12.09 -17.17 -30.75
CA ARG A 685 -11.42 -15.98 -31.31
C ARG A 685 -11.56 -14.74 -30.43
N SER A 686 -12.48 -14.77 -29.47
CA SER A 686 -12.75 -13.66 -28.57
C SER A 686 -11.76 -13.67 -27.40
N LEU A 687 -11.48 -12.49 -26.88
CA LEU A 687 -10.78 -12.30 -25.61
C LEU A 687 -11.66 -11.46 -24.68
N TYR A 688 -11.44 -11.67 -23.39
CA TYR A 688 -11.98 -10.88 -22.30
C TYR A 688 -10.82 -10.40 -21.46
N ALA A 689 -10.78 -9.11 -21.19
CA ALA A 689 -9.87 -8.51 -20.22
C ALA A 689 -10.70 -7.97 -19.06
N ALA A 690 -10.28 -8.22 -17.83
CA ALA A 690 -10.85 -7.62 -16.63
C ALA A 690 -9.75 -6.90 -15.83
N TRP A 691 -10.06 -5.79 -15.16
CA TRP A 691 -9.11 -5.00 -14.36
C TRP A 691 -9.85 -4.22 -13.27
N ALA A 692 -9.10 -3.75 -12.26
CA ALA A 692 -9.57 -2.80 -11.26
C ALA A 692 -9.40 -1.35 -11.78
N ASP A 693 -10.35 -0.47 -11.51
CA ASP A 693 -10.47 0.80 -12.22
C ASP A 693 -10.92 1.96 -11.32
N PHE A 694 -10.10 3.02 -11.22
CA PHE A 694 -10.38 4.15 -10.33
C PHE A 694 -11.21 5.29 -10.96
N ARG A 695 -11.72 5.13 -12.21
CA ARG A 695 -12.35 6.22 -12.97
C ARG A 695 -13.55 6.88 -12.26
N ASN A 696 -14.21 6.14 -11.37
CA ASN A 696 -15.41 6.57 -10.66
C ASN A 696 -15.12 7.10 -9.25
N TYR A 697 -13.85 7.32 -8.90
CA TYR A 697 -13.37 7.63 -7.54
C TYR A 697 -13.55 6.45 -6.55
N ASN A 698 -13.69 5.25 -7.09
CA ASN A 698 -13.76 3.95 -6.43
C ASN A 698 -12.90 2.98 -7.21
N TRP A 699 -12.32 1.96 -6.59
CA TRP A 699 -11.76 0.84 -7.34
C TRP A 699 -12.88 -0.11 -7.73
N ASP A 700 -13.26 -0.08 -9.01
CA ASP A 700 -14.35 -0.89 -9.59
C ASP A 700 -13.78 -1.99 -10.50
N VAL A 701 -14.51 -3.08 -10.69
CA VAL A 701 -14.11 -4.15 -11.61
C VAL A 701 -14.75 -3.92 -12.97
N PHE A 702 -13.92 -3.65 -13.98
CA PHE A 702 -14.37 -3.49 -15.36
C PHE A 702 -13.92 -4.65 -16.24
N LEU A 703 -14.67 -4.87 -17.32
CA LEU A 703 -14.36 -5.83 -18.36
C LEU A 703 -14.51 -5.23 -19.76
N ALA A 704 -13.62 -5.61 -20.68
CA ALA A 704 -13.77 -5.36 -22.11
C ALA A 704 -13.62 -6.66 -22.91
N ARG A 705 -14.41 -6.75 -23.99
CA ARG A 705 -14.35 -7.87 -24.94
C ARG A 705 -13.64 -7.46 -26.22
N SER A 706 -12.74 -8.30 -26.70
CA SER A 706 -12.20 -8.21 -28.07
C SER A 706 -12.77 -9.34 -28.94
N PRO A 707 -13.48 -9.04 -30.04
CA PRO A 707 -13.98 -10.06 -30.97
C PRO A 707 -12.96 -10.54 -32.01
N ASP A 708 -11.81 -9.86 -32.12
CA ASP A 708 -10.91 -9.93 -33.26
C ASP A 708 -9.46 -10.31 -32.87
N ARG A 709 -9.31 -11.06 -31.78
CA ARG A 709 -8.03 -11.56 -31.25
C ARG A 709 -7.12 -10.46 -30.68
N GLY A 710 -7.72 -9.47 -30.02
CA GLY A 710 -6.99 -8.37 -29.37
C GLY A 710 -6.51 -7.30 -30.34
N ALA A 711 -7.08 -7.22 -31.55
CA ALA A 711 -6.76 -6.15 -32.48
C ALA A 711 -7.58 -4.88 -32.19
N SER A 712 -8.78 -5.04 -31.63
CA SER A 712 -9.60 -3.97 -31.06
C SER A 712 -10.37 -4.47 -29.83
N TRP A 713 -10.75 -3.54 -28.97
CA TRP A 713 -11.54 -3.78 -27.76
C TRP A 713 -12.85 -3.00 -27.82
N GLY A 714 -13.93 -3.64 -27.41
CA GLY A 714 -15.25 -3.03 -27.34
C GLY A 714 -15.44 -2.15 -26.11
N SER A 715 -16.68 -1.71 -25.90
CA SER A 715 -17.08 -0.93 -24.73
C SER A 715 -16.76 -1.66 -23.42
N ASN A 716 -16.33 -0.88 -22.42
CA ASN A 716 -16.12 -1.33 -21.06
C ASN A 716 -17.48 -1.57 -20.37
N VAL A 717 -17.57 -2.66 -19.62
CA VAL A 717 -18.73 -3.06 -18.82
C VAL A 717 -18.26 -3.18 -17.38
N GLN A 718 -18.92 -2.45 -16.48
CA GLN A 718 -18.70 -2.59 -15.04
C GLN A 718 -19.32 -3.93 -14.59
N VAL A 719 -18.56 -4.69 -13.82
CA VAL A 719 -18.90 -6.04 -13.34
C VAL A 719 -19.43 -5.99 -11.92
N ASP A 720 -18.83 -5.16 -11.07
CA ASP A 720 -19.34 -4.87 -9.74
C ASP A 720 -20.64 -4.06 -9.82
N ASP A 721 -21.53 -4.26 -8.84
CA ASP A 721 -22.87 -3.66 -8.80
C ASP A 721 -23.18 -2.90 -7.50
N PHE A 722 -22.16 -2.71 -6.64
CA PHE A 722 -22.36 -2.02 -5.37
C PHE A 722 -22.37 -0.49 -5.56
N PRO A 723 -23.40 0.24 -5.10
CA PRO A 723 -23.59 1.64 -5.50
C PRO A 723 -22.82 2.67 -4.66
N ASP A 724 -22.37 2.32 -3.46
CA ASP A 724 -21.81 3.34 -2.55
C ASP A 724 -20.40 3.77 -2.94
N PHE A 725 -20.03 4.97 -2.48
CA PHE A 725 -18.73 5.59 -2.71
C PHE A 725 -17.62 4.95 -1.86
N GLU A 726 -16.40 5.08 -2.36
CA GLU A 726 -15.13 4.65 -1.78
C GLU A 726 -15.03 3.15 -1.48
N ARG A 727 -15.70 2.31 -2.28
CA ARG A 727 -15.47 0.86 -2.28
C ARG A 727 -14.15 0.50 -2.96
N ILE A 728 -13.62 -0.67 -2.58
CA ILE A 728 -12.33 -1.16 -3.07
C ILE A 728 -12.49 -2.59 -3.61
N ASP A 729 -12.74 -2.69 -4.91
CA ASP A 729 -12.77 -3.96 -5.64
C ASP A 729 -11.45 -4.16 -6.40
N GLU A 730 -10.76 -5.27 -6.13
CA GLU A 730 -9.43 -5.51 -6.67
C GLU A 730 -9.19 -6.95 -7.17
N ARG A 731 -8.10 -7.08 -7.94
CA ARG A 731 -7.54 -8.37 -8.41
C ARG A 731 -8.57 -9.30 -9.07
N PRO A 732 -9.28 -8.82 -10.11
CA PRO A 732 -10.26 -9.65 -10.78
C PRO A 732 -9.59 -10.81 -11.52
N SER A 733 -10.21 -11.99 -11.48
CA SER A 733 -9.82 -13.16 -12.27
C SER A 733 -10.97 -13.55 -13.21
N VAL A 734 -10.69 -13.54 -14.52
CA VAL A 734 -11.69 -13.85 -15.56
C VAL A 734 -11.47 -15.23 -16.18
N ALA A 735 -12.56 -15.95 -16.42
CA ALA A 735 -12.59 -17.17 -17.24
C ALA A 735 -13.78 -17.14 -18.21
N ALA A 736 -13.63 -17.76 -19.38
CA ALA A 736 -14.72 -17.82 -20.36
C ALA A 736 -14.78 -19.19 -21.05
N ASP A 737 -15.99 -19.69 -21.24
CA ASP A 737 -16.22 -20.96 -21.93
C ASP A 737 -16.35 -20.77 -23.45
N ARG A 738 -16.51 -21.87 -24.20
CA ARG A 738 -16.67 -21.82 -25.68
C ARG A 738 -18.05 -21.35 -26.15
N LEU A 739 -19.05 -21.34 -25.27
CA LEU A 739 -20.40 -20.85 -25.57
C LEU A 739 -20.51 -19.34 -25.40
N GLY A 740 -19.51 -18.72 -24.73
CA GLY A 740 -19.47 -17.30 -24.47
C GLY A 740 -19.96 -16.92 -23.08
N HIS A 741 -20.14 -17.90 -22.18
CA HIS A 741 -20.33 -17.59 -20.76
C HIS A 741 -19.03 -17.04 -20.19
N VAL A 742 -19.11 -15.94 -19.46
CA VAL A 742 -17.97 -15.25 -18.84
C VAL A 742 -18.18 -15.26 -17.33
N HIS A 743 -17.12 -15.59 -16.59
CA HIS A 743 -17.10 -15.68 -15.15
C HIS A 743 -16.02 -14.76 -14.63
N VAL A 744 -16.35 -13.93 -13.64
CA VAL A 744 -15.41 -13.02 -13.00
C VAL A 744 -15.53 -13.22 -11.50
N VAL A 745 -14.38 -13.34 -10.83
CA VAL A 745 -14.24 -13.28 -9.37
C VAL A 745 -13.30 -12.15 -9.00
N TRP A 746 -13.49 -11.51 -7.86
CA TRP A 746 -12.63 -10.43 -7.38
C TRP A 746 -12.60 -10.41 -5.85
N THR A 747 -11.61 -9.71 -5.30
CA THR A 747 -11.59 -9.30 -3.89
C THR A 747 -12.50 -8.08 -3.80
N ASP A 748 -13.46 -8.14 -2.90
CA ASP A 748 -14.50 -7.12 -2.77
C ASP A 748 -14.45 -6.56 -1.34
N LEU A 749 -14.23 -5.25 -1.26
CA LEU A 749 -14.43 -4.47 -0.07
C LEU A 749 -15.54 -3.46 -0.36
N ARG A 750 -16.76 -3.97 -0.46
CA ARG A 750 -17.95 -3.13 -0.52
C ARG A 750 -18.16 -2.40 0.80
N ALA A 751 -18.65 -1.17 0.68
CA ALA A 751 -19.37 -0.46 1.72
C ALA A 751 -18.67 -0.23 3.05
N ARG A 752 -17.32 -0.14 3.10
CA ARG A 752 -16.65 0.09 4.38
C ARG A 752 -17.02 -1.01 5.41
N GLU A 753 -17.28 -2.23 4.90
CA GLU A 753 -17.53 -3.42 5.71
C GLU A 753 -16.23 -3.80 6.43
N PRO A 754 -16.30 -4.34 7.66
CA PRO A 754 -15.11 -4.57 8.46
C PRO A 754 -14.18 -5.69 7.93
N ASP A 755 -14.55 -6.33 6.80
CA ASP A 755 -13.78 -7.37 6.13
C ASP A 755 -13.87 -7.33 4.60
N THR A 756 -12.85 -7.89 3.94
CA THR A 756 -12.89 -8.20 2.50
C THR A 756 -13.43 -9.61 2.25
N ASN A 757 -14.15 -9.79 1.14
CA ASN A 757 -14.73 -11.08 0.75
C ASN A 757 -14.40 -11.40 -0.71
N ILE A 758 -14.61 -12.65 -1.15
CA ILE A 758 -14.48 -13.01 -2.57
C ILE A 758 -15.85 -12.97 -3.23
N PHE A 759 -16.01 -12.10 -4.23
CA PHE A 759 -17.27 -12.00 -4.96
C PHE A 759 -17.20 -12.63 -6.34
N TYR A 760 -18.38 -12.90 -6.88
CA TYR A 760 -18.57 -13.55 -8.17
C TYR A 760 -19.74 -12.96 -8.95
N ALA A 761 -19.55 -12.82 -10.25
CA ALA A 761 -20.60 -12.56 -11.22
C ALA A 761 -20.36 -13.35 -12.51
N ARG A 762 -21.45 -13.64 -13.22
CA ARG A 762 -21.40 -14.29 -14.54
C ARG A 762 -22.17 -13.52 -15.59
N SER A 763 -21.71 -13.62 -16.82
CA SER A 763 -22.43 -13.16 -18.00
C SER A 763 -22.80 -14.34 -18.87
N ASP A 764 -24.07 -14.38 -19.27
CA ASP A 764 -24.61 -15.38 -20.19
C ASP A 764 -24.68 -14.87 -21.65
N ASP A 765 -24.15 -13.67 -21.91
CA ASP A 765 -24.24 -12.97 -23.20
C ASP A 765 -22.91 -12.38 -23.68
N SER A 766 -21.81 -13.09 -23.43
CA SER A 766 -20.47 -12.71 -23.86
C SER A 766 -19.98 -11.38 -23.25
N GLY A 767 -20.22 -11.20 -21.95
CA GLY A 767 -19.70 -10.09 -21.16
C GLY A 767 -20.44 -8.77 -21.37
N LEU A 768 -21.68 -8.78 -21.89
CA LEU A 768 -22.46 -7.55 -22.10
C LEU A 768 -23.26 -7.18 -20.84
N HIS A 769 -23.80 -8.17 -20.13
CA HIS A 769 -24.47 -7.98 -18.84
C HIS A 769 -24.02 -9.06 -17.86
N PHE A 770 -23.94 -8.68 -16.58
CA PHE A 770 -23.57 -9.58 -15.49
C PHE A 770 -24.77 -9.85 -14.57
N SER A 771 -24.79 -11.05 -14.00
CA SER A 771 -25.69 -11.42 -12.90
C SER A 771 -25.45 -10.51 -11.69
N PRO A 772 -26.43 -10.35 -10.79
CA PRO A 772 -26.19 -9.74 -9.49
C PRO A 772 -24.96 -10.37 -8.81
N ASN A 773 -24.13 -9.52 -8.23
CA ASN A 773 -22.94 -9.95 -7.51
C ASN A 773 -23.35 -10.76 -6.29
N ARG A 774 -22.54 -11.75 -5.94
CA ARG A 774 -22.74 -12.53 -4.72
C ARG A 774 -21.43 -12.95 -4.09
N PRO A 775 -21.37 -13.08 -2.76
CA PRO A 775 -20.23 -13.67 -2.09
C PRO A 775 -20.07 -15.12 -2.55
N LEU A 776 -18.83 -15.52 -2.75
CA LEU A 776 -18.41 -16.85 -3.16
C LEU A 776 -17.84 -17.64 -2.00
N ASP A 777 -17.09 -16.97 -1.12
CA ASP A 777 -16.54 -17.59 0.08
C ASP A 777 -17.64 -17.79 1.14
N ASP A 778 -17.34 -18.65 2.11
CA ASP A 778 -18.22 -18.98 3.23
C ASP A 778 -17.64 -18.52 4.57
N SER A 779 -16.81 -17.46 4.60
CA SER A 779 -16.18 -16.94 5.83
C SER A 779 -17.22 -16.48 6.85
N LYS A 780 -18.31 -15.86 6.39
CA LYS A 780 -19.42 -15.37 7.23
C LYS A 780 -20.38 -16.47 7.72
N ALA A 781 -20.16 -17.74 7.38
CA ALA A 781 -21.05 -18.83 7.78
C ALA A 781 -20.97 -19.09 9.29
N GLY A 782 -21.98 -18.62 10.03
CA GLY A 782 -22.04 -18.76 11.49
C GLY A 782 -21.32 -17.65 12.25
N PHE A 783 -20.93 -16.57 11.58
CA PHE A 783 -20.32 -15.38 12.17
C PHE A 783 -21.30 -14.68 13.12
N ASP A 784 -20.85 -14.44 14.35
CA ASP A 784 -21.55 -13.66 15.37
C ASP A 784 -20.85 -12.31 15.57
N PRO A 785 -21.44 -11.18 15.12
CA PRO A 785 -20.80 -9.87 15.26
C PRO A 785 -20.55 -9.44 16.71
N ASP A 786 -21.22 -10.05 17.71
CA ASP A 786 -21.01 -9.71 19.11
C ASP A 786 -19.78 -10.41 19.72
N HIS A 787 -19.23 -11.42 19.04
CA HIS A 787 -18.18 -12.28 19.58
C HIS A 787 -17.02 -12.53 18.63
N ASP A 788 -17.26 -12.56 17.33
CA ASP A 788 -16.29 -12.90 16.31
C ASP A 788 -15.61 -11.65 15.74
N THR A 789 -14.36 -11.83 15.33
CA THR A 789 -13.58 -10.80 14.65
C THR A 789 -13.67 -11.02 13.14
N PRO A 790 -14.03 -9.98 12.36
CA PRO A 790 -14.09 -10.07 10.90
C PRO A 790 -12.79 -10.61 10.29
N SER A 791 -12.96 -11.40 9.23
CA SER A 791 -11.87 -12.08 8.54
C SER A 791 -11.85 -11.70 7.08
N ASN A 792 -10.67 -11.47 6.53
CA ASN A 792 -10.46 -11.00 5.18
C ASN A 792 -10.10 -12.12 4.21
N GLN A 793 -10.53 -11.94 2.96
CA GLN A 793 -10.19 -12.82 1.84
C GLN A 793 -9.66 -12.02 0.65
N TRP A 794 -8.58 -12.50 0.02
CA TRP A 794 -7.87 -11.80 -1.05
C TRP A 794 -7.38 -12.72 -2.18
N HIS A 795 -6.86 -12.12 -3.23
CA HIS A 795 -6.11 -12.79 -4.30
C HIS A 795 -6.83 -14.00 -4.93
N PRO A 796 -8.09 -13.87 -5.41
CA PRO A 796 -8.77 -15.01 -6.01
C PRO A 796 -8.13 -15.42 -7.33
N SER A 797 -8.08 -16.73 -7.57
CA SER A 797 -7.66 -17.33 -8.82
C SER A 797 -8.74 -18.26 -9.35
N LEU A 798 -9.28 -17.93 -10.53
CA LEU A 798 -10.35 -18.67 -11.17
C LEU A 798 -9.82 -19.54 -12.32
N ALA A 799 -10.28 -20.78 -12.36
CA ALA A 799 -10.07 -21.67 -13.49
C ALA A 799 -11.37 -22.39 -13.89
N LEU A 800 -11.48 -22.70 -15.18
CA LEU A 800 -12.68 -23.24 -15.80
C LEU A 800 -12.36 -24.48 -16.63
N ASP A 801 -13.10 -25.56 -16.43
CA ASP A 801 -13.12 -26.73 -17.31
C ASP A 801 -14.56 -27.05 -17.73
N ARG A 802 -14.88 -26.78 -19.01
CA ARG A 802 -16.24 -26.84 -19.56
C ARG A 802 -17.18 -25.89 -18.81
N SER A 803 -18.04 -26.40 -17.93
CA SER A 803 -18.99 -25.64 -17.09
C SER A 803 -18.62 -25.70 -15.60
N HIS A 804 -17.52 -26.37 -15.25
CA HIS A 804 -17.07 -26.50 -13.87
C HIS A 804 -16.11 -25.37 -13.53
N LEU A 805 -16.41 -24.63 -12.46
CA LEU A 805 -15.56 -23.56 -11.95
C LEU A 805 -14.81 -24.04 -10.71
N PHE A 806 -13.62 -23.49 -10.56
CA PHE A 806 -12.72 -23.77 -9.45
C PHE A 806 -12.09 -22.44 -9.06
N VAL A 807 -12.12 -22.12 -7.77
CA VAL A 807 -11.61 -20.85 -7.25
C VAL A 807 -10.75 -21.15 -6.05
N ALA A 808 -9.55 -20.58 -6.02
CA ALA A 808 -8.67 -20.56 -4.86
C ALA A 808 -8.44 -19.12 -4.40
N TRP A 809 -8.31 -18.89 -3.09
CA TRP A 809 -8.07 -17.55 -2.54
C TRP A 809 -7.26 -17.65 -1.24
N GLN A 810 -6.68 -16.52 -0.85
CA GLN A 810 -5.98 -16.30 0.42
C GLN A 810 -7.00 -15.84 1.46
N ASP A 811 -6.88 -16.33 2.69
CA ASP A 811 -7.94 -16.21 3.70
C ASP A 811 -7.39 -16.16 5.12
N ASP A 812 -7.72 -15.11 5.87
CA ASP A 812 -7.22 -14.93 7.23
C ASP A 812 -8.15 -15.46 8.34
N ARG A 813 -9.25 -16.16 7.99
CA ARG A 813 -10.31 -16.58 8.94
C ARG A 813 -9.84 -17.49 10.07
N LEU A 814 -8.68 -18.11 9.92
CA LEU A 814 -8.08 -18.98 10.94
C LEU A 814 -7.10 -18.23 11.85
N GLY A 815 -6.99 -16.90 11.68
CA GLY A 815 -6.17 -15.99 12.47
C GLY A 815 -4.90 -15.53 11.76
N ASN A 816 -4.56 -16.11 10.60
CA ASN A 816 -3.53 -15.63 9.66
C ASN A 816 -3.87 -16.20 8.27
N ASP A 817 -3.06 -15.89 7.25
CA ASP A 817 -3.33 -16.31 5.88
C ASP A 817 -3.10 -17.80 5.64
N ASP A 818 -4.18 -18.48 5.27
CA ASP A 818 -4.22 -19.83 4.75
C ASP A 818 -4.83 -19.83 3.32
N VAL A 819 -4.69 -20.94 2.58
CA VAL A 819 -5.23 -21.03 1.20
C VAL A 819 -6.50 -21.86 1.18
N PHE A 820 -7.59 -21.28 0.67
CA PHE A 820 -8.89 -21.93 0.55
C PHE A 820 -9.30 -22.15 -0.90
N PHE A 821 -10.26 -23.06 -1.08
CA PHE A 821 -10.70 -23.50 -2.39
C PHE A 821 -12.18 -23.91 -2.42
N ALA A 822 -12.89 -23.52 -3.48
CA ALA A 822 -14.26 -23.97 -3.74
C ALA A 822 -14.47 -24.37 -5.21
N THR A 823 -15.53 -25.15 -5.44
CA THR A 823 -15.93 -25.60 -6.79
C THR A 823 -17.39 -25.34 -7.08
N SER A 824 -17.70 -25.10 -8.34
CA SER A 824 -19.06 -25.15 -8.87
C SER A 824 -19.16 -26.18 -9.98
N ALA A 825 -20.20 -27.02 -9.92
CA ALA A 825 -20.51 -28.01 -10.96
C ALA A 825 -21.65 -27.57 -11.90
N ASP A 826 -22.28 -26.44 -11.63
CA ASP A 826 -23.51 -25.98 -12.27
C ASP A 826 -23.35 -24.64 -13.00
N GLY A 827 -22.14 -24.35 -13.50
CA GLY A 827 -21.86 -23.11 -14.23
C GLY A 827 -21.89 -21.88 -13.32
N GLY A 828 -21.49 -22.06 -12.06
CA GLY A 828 -21.52 -21.03 -11.04
C GLY A 828 -22.92 -20.58 -10.71
N ALA A 829 -23.89 -21.50 -10.64
CA ALA A 829 -25.17 -21.22 -10.00
C ALA A 829 -25.08 -21.46 -8.49
N THR A 830 -24.26 -22.40 -8.04
CA THR A 830 -23.90 -22.61 -6.63
C THR A 830 -22.42 -22.99 -6.49
N PHE A 831 -21.83 -22.73 -5.32
CA PHE A 831 -20.50 -23.20 -4.94
C PHE A 831 -20.62 -24.18 -3.76
N ALA A 832 -19.79 -25.23 -3.78
CA ALA A 832 -19.65 -26.13 -2.64
C ALA A 832 -18.93 -25.42 -1.48
N PRO A 833 -19.11 -25.88 -0.22
CA PRO A 833 -18.36 -25.36 0.91
C PRO A 833 -16.86 -25.34 0.65
N SER A 834 -16.19 -24.29 1.14
CA SER A 834 -14.77 -24.12 0.92
C SER A 834 -13.96 -25.17 1.68
N GLU A 835 -12.76 -25.47 1.19
CA GLU A 835 -11.84 -26.37 1.86
C GLU A 835 -10.40 -25.85 1.76
N ARG A 836 -9.64 -26.11 2.83
CA ARG A 836 -8.24 -25.71 2.94
C ARG A 836 -7.33 -26.50 1.99
N VAL A 837 -6.33 -25.83 1.46
CA VAL A 837 -5.40 -26.31 0.43
C VAL A 837 -3.99 -26.54 0.97
N ASP A 838 -3.51 -25.62 1.81
CA ASP A 838 -2.17 -25.71 2.39
C ASP A 838 -2.13 -26.76 3.52
N ASP A 839 -0.92 -27.08 3.99
CA ASP A 839 -0.65 -28.08 5.01
C ASP A 839 0.06 -27.52 6.25
N THR A 840 -0.11 -26.23 6.56
CA THR A 840 0.52 -25.59 7.74
C THR A 840 -0.31 -25.76 9.02
N GLY A 841 -1.59 -26.12 8.91
CA GLY A 841 -2.48 -26.42 10.03
C GLY A 841 -2.62 -25.26 11.02
N THR A 842 -2.20 -25.48 12.27
CA THR A 842 -2.17 -24.45 13.33
C THR A 842 -0.87 -23.64 13.32
N GLY A 843 -0.07 -23.76 12.26
CA GLY A 843 1.14 -22.98 12.06
C GLY A 843 0.87 -21.48 11.96
N VAL A 844 1.91 -20.69 12.20
CA VAL A 844 1.94 -19.23 12.20
C VAL A 844 2.54 -18.64 10.93
N SER A 845 2.95 -19.48 9.99
CA SER A 845 3.40 -19.04 8.67
C SER A 845 2.23 -18.51 7.83
N GLU A 846 2.50 -17.55 6.96
CA GLU A 846 1.53 -16.99 6.00
C GLU A 846 1.54 -17.75 4.67
N GLN A 847 0.38 -17.93 4.06
CA GLN A 847 0.22 -18.52 2.73
C GLN A 847 -0.55 -17.59 1.80
N THR A 848 0.18 -16.93 0.90
CA THR A 848 -0.35 -15.80 0.15
C THR A 848 -0.34 -16.01 -1.37
N ARG A 849 -1.09 -15.16 -2.07
CA ARG A 849 -1.13 -15.04 -3.54
C ARG A 849 -1.34 -16.37 -4.30
N PRO A 850 -2.36 -17.18 -3.98
CA PRO A 850 -2.57 -18.47 -4.62
C PRO A 850 -2.90 -18.35 -6.11
N ARG A 851 -2.39 -19.28 -6.92
CA ARG A 851 -2.74 -19.45 -8.35
C ARG A 851 -3.18 -20.86 -8.65
N LEU A 852 -4.21 -20.97 -9.48
CA LEU A 852 -4.89 -22.21 -9.81
C LEU A 852 -4.70 -22.58 -11.29
N ALA A 853 -4.47 -23.87 -11.55
CA ALA A 853 -4.57 -24.44 -12.88
C ALA A 853 -5.25 -25.80 -12.86
N ILE A 854 -5.96 -26.12 -13.94
CA ILE A 854 -6.67 -27.38 -14.10
C ILE A 854 -6.16 -28.07 -15.35
N THR A 855 -6.04 -29.40 -15.29
CA THR A 855 -5.77 -30.20 -16.48
C THR A 855 -6.44 -31.55 -16.43
N GLY A 856 -6.69 -32.14 -17.60
CA GLY A 856 -7.09 -33.53 -17.72
C GLY A 856 -5.87 -34.44 -17.82
N HIS A 857 -5.78 -35.45 -16.95
CA HIS A 857 -4.74 -36.48 -17.03
C HIS A 857 -5.35 -37.88 -16.82
N ARG A 858 -5.14 -38.79 -17.78
CA ARG A 858 -5.65 -40.18 -17.75
C ARG A 858 -7.15 -40.29 -17.43
N ALA A 859 -7.97 -39.48 -18.10
CA ALA A 859 -9.43 -39.40 -17.91
C ALA A 859 -9.90 -38.95 -16.50
N ARG A 860 -9.04 -38.24 -15.75
CA ARG A 860 -9.41 -37.56 -14.50
C ARG A 860 -9.02 -36.09 -14.56
N ARG A 861 -9.88 -35.23 -14.03
CA ARG A 861 -9.56 -33.81 -13.78
C ARG A 861 -8.59 -33.71 -12.60
N VAL A 862 -7.53 -32.93 -12.74
CA VAL A 862 -6.58 -32.62 -11.66
C VAL A 862 -6.52 -31.11 -11.49
N CYS A 863 -6.67 -30.66 -10.26
CA CYS A 863 -6.51 -29.26 -9.88
C CYS A 863 -5.17 -29.09 -9.15
N TYR A 864 -4.46 -28.02 -9.48
CA TYR A 864 -3.19 -27.62 -8.88
C TYR A 864 -3.32 -26.22 -8.32
N VAL A 865 -2.90 -26.01 -7.09
CA VAL A 865 -2.83 -24.69 -6.46
C VAL A 865 -1.39 -24.46 -6.05
N VAL A 866 -0.83 -23.31 -6.42
CA VAL A 866 0.50 -22.85 -6.00
C VAL A 866 0.35 -21.57 -5.18
N TRP A 867 1.20 -21.33 -4.19
CA TRP A 867 1.18 -20.13 -3.34
C TRP A 867 2.59 -19.76 -2.84
N GLU A 868 2.71 -18.55 -2.30
CA GLU A 868 3.86 -18.07 -1.52
C GLU A 868 3.71 -18.51 -0.07
N ASP A 869 4.78 -18.97 0.56
CA ASP A 869 4.73 -19.58 1.88
C ASP A 869 5.99 -19.31 2.70
N ASP A 870 5.85 -18.61 3.84
CA ASP A 870 6.99 -18.21 4.65
C ASP A 870 7.37 -19.20 5.77
N ARG A 871 6.86 -20.44 5.74
CA ARG A 871 7.12 -21.49 6.75
C ARG A 871 8.60 -21.81 7.00
N ASN A 872 9.51 -21.42 6.12
CA ASN A 872 10.95 -21.62 6.26
C ASN A 872 11.70 -20.33 6.63
N GLY A 873 10.96 -19.28 7.03
CA GLY A 873 11.43 -17.96 7.44
C GLY A 873 11.46 -16.93 6.30
N ASP A 874 11.69 -17.37 5.08
CA ASP A 874 11.55 -16.58 3.86
C ASP A 874 10.40 -17.14 3.03
N SER A 875 9.78 -16.31 2.19
CA SER A 875 8.74 -16.76 1.25
C SER A 875 9.29 -17.77 0.25
N ASP A 876 8.69 -18.95 0.22
CA ASP A 876 8.97 -20.05 -0.69
C ASP A 876 7.76 -20.40 -1.57
N ILE A 877 7.98 -20.98 -2.74
CA ILE A 877 6.88 -21.41 -3.62
C ILE A 877 6.47 -22.87 -3.32
N TYR A 878 5.22 -23.06 -2.88
CA TYR A 878 4.64 -24.38 -2.60
C TYR A 878 3.47 -24.70 -3.52
N LEU A 879 3.28 -25.99 -3.81
CA LEU A 879 2.17 -26.47 -4.62
C LEU A 879 1.52 -27.72 -4.01
N ALA A 880 0.19 -27.76 -4.03
CA ALA A 880 -0.60 -28.94 -3.75
C ALA A 880 -1.51 -29.31 -4.93
N ARG A 881 -1.90 -30.59 -4.98
CA ARG A 881 -2.75 -31.12 -6.06
C ARG A 881 -3.87 -32.00 -5.52
N ARG A 882 -4.95 -32.11 -6.29
CA ARG A 882 -6.02 -33.07 -6.02
C ARG A 882 -6.67 -33.60 -7.30
N GLY A 883 -7.26 -34.79 -7.21
CA GLY A 883 -8.24 -35.24 -8.20
C GLY A 883 -9.53 -34.46 -8.00
N CYS A 884 -10.01 -33.79 -9.04
CA CYS A 884 -11.25 -33.03 -9.00
C CYS A 884 -12.40 -33.86 -9.58
N PRO A 885 -13.64 -33.69 -9.08
CA PRO A 885 -14.82 -34.30 -9.69
C PRO A 885 -14.91 -33.94 -11.18
N ASP A 886 -15.50 -34.81 -11.99
CA ASP A 886 -15.71 -34.61 -13.43
C ASP A 886 -16.88 -33.67 -13.73
#